data_AF-A0A926DEK4-F1
#
_entry.id   AF-A0A926DEK4-F1
#
_cell.length_a   1.000
_cell.length_b   1.000
_cell.length_c   1.000
_cell.angle_alpha   90.00
_cell.angle_beta   90.00
_cell.angle_gamma   90.00
#
_symmetry.space_group_name_H-M   'P 1'
#
loop_
_entity.id
_entity.type
_entity.pdbx_description
1 polymer ?
#
loop_
_entity_poly.entity_id
_entity_poly.type
_entity_poly.pdbx_seq_one_letter_code
_entity_poly.pdbx_strand_id
1 'polypeptide(L)'
;MNRFFLQVLQMSLTAGFVIVVVLAARLVLRRAPKLCSYLLWAVVLLRLLCPFSFESVLSLIPAGTQSTIGAVTALMSVGAPAGTGAGTALPPVQGPAGAVTPPAAGTAVLNVISALWFAVAAVFLLYGILSSLRLGRGLRTAVRAAESRVYETDRIRTPLVYGLLRPNIYLPLGLEGQERAYIIEHERTHIRRGDHVARAAFFAALALHWFNPLVWLAYRLMNRDMEMSCDESVMRRTAGDIRVSYSTSLLSLSVSGGLLSPLAFGESSVSGRVKNVLSWRRPTAWILLVILVLVLALSVMLFADPRVPADTPNVDQTLAALATEHLLEPDMAALAESGVTVTDSSIVGVELAATLSEGYDEPLELYRIDYRLTVEDPAAAEALGRTVEDGLVTQTTADGVPYLAVTQQGHAYAESFRSVSPDTAALTQALTRATRLRLGEFYFQLTTQNRFDFVPEFEADNPPASSSEYLMYAFILDSARYKEEPMPRDYVENVIKTHFEVQTVVHEPMTRLWNYDGNVYTPTGWSYGYEPFYGLVSSATTTDAEGRTIYDVTLDYYGFDEFAFSDPQDFTLPLDFDGSMLSDYSEGMQYVIDRMGKRIESEELSVVEAILQMVADGDTAHFNVIRTERFTFYLEGENAVFLSHEYLGYAP
;
A
#
# COMPACT_ATOMS: atom_id res chain seq x y z
N MET A 1 -23.72 -2.81 -8.78
CA MET A 1 -23.55 -1.47 -9.40
C MET A 1 -22.17 -0.89 -9.08
N ASN A 2 -21.84 -0.76 -7.80
CA ASN A 2 -20.57 -0.17 -7.33
C ASN A 2 -19.32 -0.89 -7.84
N ARG A 3 -19.26 -2.22 -7.74
CA ARG A 3 -18.11 -3.02 -8.24
C ARG A 3 -17.85 -2.81 -9.73
N PHE A 4 -18.91 -2.73 -10.54
CA PHE A 4 -18.80 -2.46 -11.97
C PHE A 4 -18.29 -1.04 -12.24
N PHE A 5 -18.81 -0.04 -11.52
CA PHE A 5 -18.33 1.34 -11.63
C PHE A 5 -16.85 1.47 -11.27
N LEU A 6 -16.41 0.86 -10.17
CA LEU A 6 -15.00 0.86 -9.74
C LEU A 6 -14.09 0.14 -10.75
N GLN A 7 -14.56 -0.98 -11.31
CA GLN A 7 -13.84 -1.68 -12.37
C GLN A 7 -13.69 -0.79 -13.62
N VAL A 8 -14.75 -0.10 -14.05
CA VAL A 8 -14.69 0.84 -15.17
C VAL A 8 -13.74 2.00 -14.88
N LEU A 9 -13.71 2.51 -13.65
CA LEU A 9 -12.79 3.57 -13.24
C LEU A 9 -11.33 3.12 -13.38
N GLN A 10 -10.99 1.93 -12.88
CA GLN A 10 -9.65 1.34 -13.04
C GLN A 10 -9.30 1.09 -14.52
N MET A 11 -10.25 0.58 -15.31
CA MET A 11 -10.09 0.43 -16.75
C MET A 11 -9.86 1.78 -17.45
N SER A 12 -10.49 2.86 -16.97
CA SER A 12 -10.31 4.20 -17.53
C SER A 12 -8.92 4.78 -17.23
N LEU A 13 -8.41 4.57 -16.01
CA LEU A 13 -7.08 5.01 -15.59
C LEU A 13 -6.00 4.30 -16.42
N THR A 14 -6.06 2.97 -16.49
CA THR A 14 -5.12 2.17 -17.28
C THR A 14 -5.23 2.49 -18.77
N ALA A 15 -6.44 2.60 -19.33
CA ALA A 15 -6.64 3.04 -20.71
C ALA A 15 -6.13 4.47 -20.98
N GLY A 16 -6.13 5.36 -19.98
CA GLY A 16 -5.52 6.68 -20.07
C GLY A 16 -4.03 6.60 -20.40
N PHE A 17 -3.29 5.73 -19.72
CA PHE A 17 -1.88 5.48 -20.01
C PHE A 17 -1.69 4.93 -21.44
N VAL A 18 -2.52 3.96 -21.84
CA VAL A 18 -2.51 3.41 -23.21
C VAL A 18 -2.72 4.50 -24.26
N ILE A 19 -3.66 5.42 -24.03
CA ILE A 19 -3.91 6.54 -24.94
C ILE A 19 -2.66 7.42 -25.07
N VAL A 20 -1.97 7.74 -23.97
CA VAL A 20 -0.74 8.54 -24.00
C VAL A 20 0.35 7.85 -24.82
N VAL A 21 0.55 6.54 -24.63
CA VAL A 21 1.54 5.78 -25.40
C VAL A 21 1.18 5.75 -26.89
N VAL A 22 -0.09 5.54 -27.24
CA VAL A 22 -0.56 5.60 -28.63
C VAL A 22 -0.37 7.00 -29.22
N LEU A 23 -0.60 8.06 -28.43
CA LEU A 23 -0.31 9.43 -28.87
C LEU A 23 1.19 9.60 -29.16
N ALA A 24 2.08 9.13 -28.29
CA ALA A 24 3.53 9.17 -28.53
C ALA A 24 3.94 8.36 -29.77
N ALA A 25 3.43 7.14 -29.93
CA ALA A 25 3.66 6.33 -31.13
C ALA A 25 3.19 7.05 -32.40
N ARG A 26 2.06 7.77 -32.35
CA ARG A 26 1.58 8.60 -33.47
C ARG A 26 2.51 9.75 -33.80
N LEU A 27 3.28 10.29 -32.84
CA LEU A 27 4.29 11.32 -33.12
C LEU A 27 5.46 10.73 -33.93
N VAL A 28 5.92 9.53 -33.58
CA VAL A 28 7.00 8.83 -34.30
C VAL A 28 6.52 8.43 -35.70
N LEU A 29 5.27 7.95 -35.81
CA LEU A 29 4.65 7.52 -37.06
C LEU A 29 4.08 8.66 -37.92
N ARG A 30 4.45 9.93 -37.67
CA ARG A 30 3.94 11.08 -38.45
C ARG A 30 4.19 10.96 -39.95
N ARG A 31 5.28 10.29 -40.36
CA ARG A 31 5.68 10.04 -41.76
C ARG A 31 5.14 8.72 -42.34
N ALA A 32 4.54 7.86 -41.51
CA ALA A 32 3.95 6.60 -41.94
C ALA A 32 2.50 6.81 -42.47
N PRO A 33 1.96 5.87 -43.27
CA PRO A 33 0.58 5.94 -43.72
C PRO A 33 -0.40 5.92 -42.54
N LYS A 34 -1.49 6.66 -42.66
CA LYS A 34 -2.50 6.83 -41.61
C LYS A 34 -3.30 5.57 -41.30
N LEU A 35 -3.26 4.57 -42.20
CA LEU A 35 -3.70 3.20 -41.85
C LEU A 35 -3.03 2.69 -40.57
N CYS A 36 -1.75 2.98 -40.37
CA CYS A 36 -1.01 2.51 -39.20
C CYS A 36 -1.51 3.17 -37.92
N SER A 37 -1.69 4.50 -37.95
CA SER A 37 -2.26 5.24 -36.82
C SER A 37 -3.68 4.80 -36.50
N TYR A 38 -4.47 4.47 -37.53
CA TYR A 38 -5.83 3.96 -37.34
C TYR A 38 -5.85 2.60 -36.62
N LEU A 39 -4.98 1.66 -37.01
CA LEU A 39 -4.89 0.34 -36.37
C LEU A 39 -4.46 0.41 -34.90
N LEU A 40 -3.63 1.38 -34.51
CA LEU A 40 -3.24 1.57 -33.10
C LEU A 40 -4.44 1.88 -32.19
N TRP A 41 -5.47 2.56 -32.71
CA TRP A 41 -6.67 2.84 -31.93
C TRP A 41 -7.50 1.59 -31.63
N ALA A 42 -7.33 0.50 -32.37
CA ALA A 42 -7.98 -0.78 -32.05
C ALA A 42 -7.51 -1.31 -30.68
N VAL A 43 -6.24 -1.10 -30.32
CA VAL A 43 -5.69 -1.47 -29.00
C VAL A 43 -6.37 -0.67 -27.89
N VAL A 44 -6.57 0.63 -28.10
CA VAL A 44 -7.28 1.51 -27.16
C VAL A 44 -8.73 1.05 -26.99
N LEU A 45 -9.43 0.77 -28.09
CA LEU A 45 -10.81 0.30 -28.06
C LEU A 45 -10.94 -1.03 -27.30
N LEU A 46 -10.05 -1.97 -27.60
CA LEU A 46 -10.00 -3.27 -26.93
C LEU A 46 -9.80 -3.07 -25.42
N ARG A 47 -8.86 -2.20 -25.01
CA ARG A 47 -8.60 -1.95 -23.57
C ARG A 47 -9.77 -1.27 -22.86
N LEU A 48 -10.48 -0.36 -23.53
CA LEU A 48 -11.63 0.35 -22.95
C LEU A 48 -12.86 -0.53 -22.76
N LEU A 49 -13.02 -1.58 -23.59
CA LEU A 49 -14.19 -2.47 -23.58
C LEU A 49 -13.92 -3.84 -22.93
N CYS A 50 -12.68 -4.33 -22.95
CA CYS A 50 -12.31 -5.65 -22.45
C CYS A 50 -11.89 -5.56 -20.97
N PRO A 51 -12.64 -6.20 -20.04
CA PRO A 51 -12.31 -6.23 -18.63
C PRO A 51 -11.22 -7.26 -18.27
N PHE A 52 -10.74 -8.04 -19.24
CA PHE A 52 -9.74 -9.09 -19.02
C PHE A 52 -8.32 -8.53 -19.08
N SER A 53 -7.52 -8.85 -18.07
CA SER A 53 -6.07 -8.65 -18.01
C SER A 53 -5.38 -10.00 -17.80
N PHE A 54 -4.11 -10.13 -18.22
CA PHE A 54 -3.27 -11.31 -17.97
C PHE A 54 -2.01 -10.88 -17.21
N GLU A 55 -1.50 -11.70 -16.31
CA GLU A 55 -0.29 -11.38 -15.54
C GLU A 55 0.99 -11.51 -16.39
N SER A 56 1.87 -10.51 -16.41
CA SER A 56 3.15 -10.60 -17.13
C SER A 56 4.23 -9.61 -16.62
N VAL A 57 5.49 -10.04 -16.72
CA VAL A 57 6.69 -9.30 -16.25
C VAL A 57 7.00 -8.06 -17.09
N LEU A 58 6.36 -7.93 -18.26
CA LEU A 58 6.62 -6.86 -19.25
C LEU A 58 5.59 -5.71 -19.17
N SER A 59 4.90 -5.55 -18.05
CA SER A 59 3.89 -4.50 -17.91
C SER A 59 4.52 -3.11 -17.88
N LEU A 60 3.95 -2.19 -18.67
CA LEU A 60 4.28 -0.75 -18.66
C LEU A 60 3.40 0.05 -17.70
N ILE A 61 2.49 -0.61 -16.97
CA ILE A 61 1.57 0.02 -16.03
C ILE A 61 2.31 0.24 -14.69
N PRO A 62 2.34 1.45 -14.12
CA PRO A 62 2.94 1.69 -12.81
C PRO A 62 2.23 0.85 -11.74
N ALA A 63 3.00 0.11 -10.93
CA ALA A 63 2.50 -0.83 -9.92
C ALA A 63 1.43 -0.24 -8.97
N GLY A 64 1.48 1.07 -8.69
CA GLY A 64 0.52 1.76 -7.82
C GLY A 64 -0.89 2.03 -8.41
N THR A 65 -1.18 1.68 -9.67
CA THR A 65 -2.52 1.94 -10.25
C THR A 65 -3.57 0.87 -9.91
N GLN A 66 -3.16 -0.30 -9.38
CA GLN A 66 -4.06 -1.39 -9.03
C GLN A 66 -4.74 -1.23 -7.65
N SER A 67 -4.18 -0.42 -6.75
CA SER A 67 -4.69 -0.25 -5.37
C SER A 67 -5.92 0.65 -5.24
N THR A 68 -6.50 1.14 -6.35
CA THR A 68 -7.60 2.12 -6.31
C THR A 68 -8.91 1.55 -5.76
N ILE A 69 -9.22 0.28 -6.01
CA ILE A 69 -10.43 -0.37 -5.48
C ILE A 69 -10.31 -0.61 -3.97
N GLY A 70 -9.14 -1.09 -3.50
CA GLY A 70 -8.86 -1.30 -2.08
C GLY A 70 -8.80 0.01 -1.30
N ALA A 71 -8.04 1.00 -1.79
CA ALA A 71 -7.92 2.31 -1.15
C ALA A 71 -9.24 3.08 -1.08
N VAL A 72 -10.08 3.07 -2.14
CA VAL A 72 -11.39 3.73 -2.09
C VAL A 72 -12.36 2.97 -1.18
N THR A 73 -12.26 1.64 -1.09
CA THR A 73 -13.06 0.86 -0.13
C THR A 73 -12.65 1.18 1.31
N ALA A 74 -11.34 1.28 1.59
CA ALA A 74 -10.78 1.66 2.87
C ALA A 74 -11.11 3.12 3.27
N LEU A 75 -11.02 4.07 2.33
CA LEU A 75 -11.37 5.48 2.58
C LEU A 75 -12.88 5.70 2.84
N MET A 76 -13.72 4.73 2.44
CA MET A 76 -15.17 4.78 2.60
C MET A 76 -15.67 3.96 3.80
N SER A 77 -14.84 3.07 4.35
CA SER A 77 -15.05 2.42 5.65
C SER A 77 -14.60 3.31 6.80
N VAL A 78 -13.60 4.17 6.59
CA VAL A 78 -13.26 5.25 7.52
C VAL A 78 -14.27 6.39 7.35
N GLY A 79 -15.19 6.53 8.31
CA GLY A 79 -16.08 7.69 8.39
C GLY A 79 -15.27 8.98 8.34
N ALA A 80 -15.76 9.98 7.59
CA ALA A 80 -15.11 11.28 7.49
C ALA A 80 -14.70 11.82 8.88
N PRO A 81 -13.53 12.49 9.03
CA PRO A 81 -13.14 13.06 10.29
C PRO A 81 -14.21 14.07 10.70
N ALA A 82 -14.96 13.74 11.75
CA ALA A 82 -15.86 14.70 12.37
C ALA A 82 -14.99 15.86 12.86
N GLY A 83 -15.25 17.04 12.31
CA GLY A 83 -14.41 18.21 12.46
C GLY A 83 -14.10 18.57 13.91
N THR A 84 -12.92 19.15 14.06
CA THR A 84 -12.53 20.10 15.09
C THR A 84 -13.71 20.87 15.69
N GLY A 85 -14.02 20.59 16.96
CA GLY A 85 -15.01 21.31 17.75
C GLY A 85 -14.77 21.09 19.24
N ALA A 86 -14.21 22.10 19.89
CA ALA A 86 -13.90 22.11 21.32
C ALA A 86 -15.15 21.96 22.21
N GLY A 87 -14.99 21.21 23.31
CA GLY A 87 -15.68 21.38 24.59
C GLY A 87 -17.17 21.05 24.66
N THR A 88 -17.52 19.92 25.29
CA THR A 88 -18.25 19.86 26.58
C THR A 88 -18.70 18.42 26.89
N ALA A 89 -18.50 18.01 28.13
CA ALA A 89 -18.85 16.71 28.68
C ALA A 89 -20.38 16.50 28.77
N LEU A 90 -20.85 15.28 28.47
CA LEU A 90 -22.12 14.74 28.94
C LEU A 90 -22.00 13.23 29.26
N PRO A 91 -22.71 12.71 30.28
CA PRO A 91 -22.59 11.32 30.78
C PRO A 91 -23.49 10.32 29.99
N PRO A 92 -23.33 8.99 30.20
CA PRO A 92 -23.84 7.97 29.27
C PRO A 92 -25.33 7.70 29.47
N VAL A 93 -26.09 7.65 28.37
CA VAL A 93 -27.48 7.17 28.36
C VAL A 93 -27.49 5.70 27.93
N GLN A 94 -27.91 4.84 28.85
CA GLN A 94 -28.19 3.42 28.62
C GLN A 94 -29.41 3.25 27.69
N GLY A 95 -29.26 2.44 26.64
CA GLY A 95 -30.33 1.98 25.74
C GLY A 95 -29.86 0.76 24.93
N PRO A 96 -30.77 -0.15 24.53
CA PRO A 96 -30.41 -1.51 24.12
C PRO A 96 -29.71 -1.54 22.76
N ALA A 97 -28.78 -2.49 22.63
CA ALA A 97 -27.99 -2.84 21.45
C ALA A 97 -28.71 -2.57 20.12
N GLY A 98 -28.42 -1.42 19.52
CA GLY A 98 -28.69 -1.17 18.12
C GLY A 98 -27.57 -1.81 17.31
N ALA A 99 -27.91 -2.77 16.46
CA ALA A 99 -27.00 -3.34 15.48
C ALA A 99 -26.20 -2.23 14.80
N VAL A 100 -24.87 -2.30 14.91
CA VAL A 100 -23.96 -1.42 14.18
C VAL A 100 -24.14 -1.76 12.70
N THR A 101 -25.07 -1.05 12.04
CA THR A 101 -25.14 -1.03 10.59
C THR A 101 -23.78 -0.59 10.07
N PRO A 102 -23.16 -1.29 9.09
CA PRO A 102 -21.92 -0.86 8.46
C PRO A 102 -22.08 0.58 7.96
N PRO A 103 -21.00 1.39 7.86
CA PRO A 103 -21.10 2.83 7.62
C PRO A 103 -21.92 3.10 6.37
N ALA A 104 -23.20 3.43 6.60
CA ALA A 104 -24.20 3.58 5.54
C ALA A 104 -23.89 4.81 4.69
N ALA A 105 -23.12 5.77 5.23
CA ALA A 105 -22.78 7.01 4.54
C ALA A 105 -21.84 6.79 3.34
N GLY A 106 -20.73 6.05 3.50
CA GLY A 106 -19.79 5.79 2.40
C GLY A 106 -20.40 4.93 1.29
N THR A 107 -21.15 3.90 1.68
CA THR A 107 -21.88 3.03 0.74
C THR A 107 -23.03 3.77 0.03
N ALA A 108 -23.73 4.68 0.72
CA ALA A 108 -24.78 5.52 0.11
C ALA A 108 -24.20 6.51 -0.92
N VAL A 109 -23.07 7.16 -0.61
CA VAL A 109 -22.41 8.09 -1.55
C VAL A 109 -21.96 7.34 -2.82
N LEU A 110 -21.35 6.17 -2.68
CA LEU A 110 -20.93 5.35 -3.83
C LEU A 110 -22.13 4.84 -4.66
N ASN A 111 -23.24 4.50 -4.00
CA ASN A 111 -24.48 4.16 -4.68
C ASN A 111 -25.02 5.33 -5.51
N VAL A 112 -25.00 6.55 -4.96
CA VAL A 112 -25.44 7.77 -5.66
C VAL A 112 -24.53 8.09 -6.84
N ILE A 113 -23.20 8.04 -6.65
CA ILE A 113 -22.22 8.32 -7.71
C ILE A 113 -22.31 7.27 -8.82
N SER A 114 -22.40 5.99 -8.49
CA SER A 114 -22.52 4.93 -9.49
C SER A 114 -23.85 5.00 -10.23
N ALA A 115 -24.97 5.31 -9.55
CA ALA A 115 -26.26 5.54 -10.18
C ALA A 115 -26.24 6.73 -11.15
N LEU A 116 -25.62 7.85 -10.73
CA LEU A 116 -25.43 9.03 -11.58
C LEU A 116 -24.59 8.68 -12.82
N TRP A 117 -23.51 7.92 -12.64
CA TRP A 117 -22.67 7.46 -13.74
C TRP A 117 -23.47 6.63 -14.76
N PHE A 118 -24.27 5.66 -14.29
CA PHE A 118 -25.13 4.84 -15.16
C PHE A 118 -26.17 5.70 -15.90
N ALA A 119 -26.78 6.66 -15.20
CA ALA A 119 -27.77 7.57 -15.78
C ALA A 119 -27.15 8.41 -16.91
N VAL A 120 -25.98 8.99 -16.69
CA VAL A 120 -25.27 9.79 -17.70
C VAL A 120 -24.85 8.90 -18.89
N ALA A 121 -24.27 7.72 -18.64
CA ALA A 121 -23.90 6.78 -19.70
C ALA A 121 -25.12 6.36 -20.54
N ALA A 122 -26.26 6.08 -19.90
CA ALA A 122 -27.51 5.76 -20.58
C ALA A 122 -28.03 6.92 -21.44
N VAL A 123 -27.92 8.17 -20.97
CA VAL A 123 -28.30 9.36 -21.75
C VAL A 123 -27.42 9.50 -22.99
N PHE A 124 -26.11 9.28 -22.90
CA PHE A 124 -25.21 9.31 -24.05
C PHE A 124 -25.56 8.24 -25.10
N LEU A 125 -25.78 7.00 -24.65
CA LEU A 125 -26.17 5.90 -25.53
C LEU A 125 -27.53 6.15 -26.17
N LEU A 126 -28.51 6.62 -25.40
CA LEU A 126 -29.84 6.96 -25.90
C LEU A 126 -29.77 8.10 -26.92
N TYR A 127 -28.97 9.13 -26.67
CA TYR A 127 -28.72 10.21 -27.62
C TYR A 127 -28.14 9.67 -28.94
N GLY A 128 -27.15 8.77 -28.87
CA GLY A 128 -26.60 8.10 -30.05
C GLY A 128 -27.65 7.35 -30.84
N ILE A 129 -28.45 6.51 -30.17
CA ILE A 129 -29.53 5.72 -30.78
C ILE A 129 -30.58 6.65 -31.42
N LEU A 130 -31.07 7.65 -30.69
CA LEU A 130 -32.08 8.59 -31.19
C LEU A 130 -31.57 9.41 -32.38
N SER A 131 -30.31 9.85 -32.33
CA SER A 131 -29.65 10.55 -33.44
C SER A 131 -29.59 9.68 -34.69
N SER A 132 -29.18 8.41 -34.55
CA SER A 132 -29.17 7.45 -35.65
C SER A 132 -30.57 7.14 -36.18
N LEU A 133 -31.58 7.03 -35.32
CA LEU A 133 -32.96 6.79 -35.75
C LEU A 133 -33.54 8.00 -36.49
N ARG A 134 -33.26 9.23 -36.02
CA ARG A 134 -33.66 10.46 -36.73
C ARG A 134 -33.04 10.52 -38.11
N LEU A 135 -31.75 10.23 -38.23
CA LEU A 135 -31.07 10.16 -39.53
C LEU A 135 -31.68 9.08 -40.42
N GLY A 136 -31.90 7.87 -39.91
CA GLY A 136 -32.51 6.77 -40.65
C GLY A 136 -33.90 7.07 -41.17
N ARG A 137 -34.72 7.79 -40.39
CA ARG A 137 -36.04 8.27 -40.84
C ARG A 137 -35.92 9.26 -42.00
N GLY A 138 -34.93 10.15 -41.95
CA GLY A 138 -34.63 11.09 -43.03
C GLY A 138 -34.23 10.39 -44.33
N LEU A 139 -33.45 9.32 -44.23
CA LEU A 139 -32.92 8.56 -45.37
C LEU A 139 -33.92 7.60 -46.04
N ARG A 140 -35.10 7.36 -45.46
CA ARG A 140 -36.13 6.48 -46.04
C ARG A 140 -36.67 6.95 -47.40
N THR A 141 -36.54 8.23 -47.70
CA THR A 141 -36.97 8.82 -48.98
C THR A 141 -35.90 8.77 -50.06
N ALA A 142 -34.74 8.16 -49.77
CA ALA A 142 -33.64 8.07 -50.73
C ALA A 142 -33.99 7.14 -51.90
N VAL A 143 -33.61 7.57 -53.11
CA VAL A 143 -33.85 6.83 -54.35
C VAL A 143 -32.66 5.91 -54.60
N ARG A 144 -32.92 4.67 -55.02
CA ARG A 144 -31.85 3.71 -55.30
C ARG A 144 -31.15 4.09 -56.60
N ALA A 145 -29.82 4.22 -56.54
CA ALA A 145 -28.99 4.46 -57.72
C ALA A 145 -28.75 3.17 -58.53
N ALA A 146 -28.15 3.30 -59.72
CA ALA A 146 -27.82 2.18 -60.59
C ALA A 146 -26.79 1.21 -59.96
N GLU A 147 -25.92 1.71 -59.08
CA GLU A 147 -24.92 0.87 -58.40
C GLU A 147 -25.50 0.12 -57.18
N SER A 148 -25.02 -1.10 -56.93
CA SER A 148 -25.47 -1.92 -55.81
C SER A 148 -25.21 -1.25 -54.45
N ARG A 149 -26.26 -1.17 -53.61
CA ARG A 149 -26.27 -0.57 -52.26
C ARG A 149 -25.95 0.94 -52.19
N VAL A 150 -26.13 1.67 -53.30
CA VAL A 150 -25.99 3.12 -53.36
C VAL A 150 -27.38 3.76 -53.49
N TYR A 151 -27.63 4.80 -52.71
CA TYR A 151 -28.86 5.59 -52.69
C TYR A 151 -28.52 7.07 -52.82
N GLU A 152 -29.38 7.84 -53.49
CA GLU A 152 -29.25 9.28 -53.66
C GLU A 152 -30.37 10.00 -52.92
N THR A 153 -30.05 11.10 -52.25
CA THR A 153 -31.02 11.88 -51.47
C THR A 153 -30.64 13.36 -51.44
N ASP A 154 -31.64 14.22 -51.48
CA ASP A 154 -31.53 15.67 -51.31
C ASP A 154 -31.41 16.09 -49.84
N ARG A 155 -31.66 15.16 -48.91
CA ARG A 155 -31.66 15.43 -47.46
C ARG A 155 -30.29 15.45 -46.80
N ILE A 156 -29.25 15.02 -47.51
CA ILE A 156 -27.88 15.03 -47.02
C ILE A 156 -27.04 15.91 -47.92
N ARG A 157 -26.08 16.62 -47.32
CA ARG A 157 -25.13 17.48 -48.05
C ARG A 157 -23.76 16.83 -48.21
N THR A 158 -23.49 15.80 -47.41
CA THR A 158 -22.25 15.02 -47.46
C THR A 158 -22.58 13.54 -47.70
N PRO A 159 -21.74 12.82 -48.49
CA PRO A 159 -21.80 11.37 -48.58
C PRO A 159 -21.72 10.72 -47.19
N LEU A 160 -22.51 9.68 -46.96
CA LEU A 160 -22.46 8.93 -45.70
C LEU A 160 -22.81 7.45 -45.88
N VAL A 161 -22.23 6.62 -45.02
CA VAL A 161 -22.63 5.23 -44.83
C VAL A 161 -23.58 5.15 -43.63
N TYR A 162 -24.76 4.54 -43.82
CA TYR A 162 -25.73 4.33 -42.74
C TYR A 162 -26.22 2.88 -42.67
N GLY A 163 -26.27 2.35 -41.44
CA GLY A 163 -26.72 1.00 -41.09
C GLY A 163 -25.64 0.19 -40.37
N LEU A 164 -26.00 -0.53 -39.30
CA LEU A 164 -25.04 -1.30 -38.49
C LEU A 164 -24.80 -2.72 -39.04
N LEU A 165 -25.86 -3.45 -39.40
CA LEU A 165 -25.77 -4.83 -39.90
C LEU A 165 -25.78 -4.91 -41.44
N ARG A 166 -26.41 -3.93 -42.10
CA ARG A 166 -26.53 -3.83 -43.55
C ARG A 166 -26.25 -2.38 -43.97
N PRO A 167 -24.98 -1.96 -43.99
CA PRO A 167 -24.61 -0.60 -44.35
C PRO A 167 -24.95 -0.33 -45.82
N ASN A 168 -25.64 0.78 -46.06
CA ASN A 168 -25.92 1.32 -47.39
C ASN A 168 -25.20 2.67 -47.55
N ILE A 169 -24.77 2.97 -48.78
CA ILE A 169 -24.11 4.23 -49.14
C ILE A 169 -25.18 5.22 -49.56
N TYR A 170 -25.17 6.43 -48.99
CA TYR A 170 -26.07 7.52 -49.36
C TYR A 170 -25.24 8.69 -49.91
N LEU A 171 -25.63 9.20 -51.07
CA LEU A 171 -24.96 10.29 -51.78
C LEU A 171 -25.87 11.51 -51.91
N PRO A 172 -25.33 12.73 -51.86
CA PRO A 172 -26.05 13.93 -52.26
C PRO A 172 -26.30 13.94 -53.77
N LEU A 173 -27.34 14.64 -54.20
CA LEU A 173 -27.62 14.88 -55.62
C LEU A 173 -26.54 15.79 -56.25
N GLY A 174 -26.23 15.58 -57.53
CA GLY A 174 -25.33 16.43 -58.30
C GLY A 174 -23.87 15.97 -58.40
N LEU A 175 -23.55 14.75 -57.96
CA LEU A 175 -22.23 14.16 -58.14
C LEU A 175 -22.15 13.40 -59.48
N GLU A 176 -21.29 13.87 -60.38
CA GLU A 176 -21.15 13.31 -61.73
C GLU A 176 -19.70 12.89 -62.05
N GLY A 177 -19.54 12.02 -63.05
CA GLY A 177 -18.24 11.64 -63.61
C GLY A 177 -17.27 10.99 -62.61
N GLN A 178 -16.00 11.43 -62.66
CA GLN A 178 -14.91 10.86 -61.86
C GLN A 178 -15.04 11.19 -60.36
N GLU A 179 -15.62 12.33 -60.01
CA GLU A 179 -15.84 12.76 -58.62
C GLU A 179 -16.74 11.75 -57.88
N ARG A 180 -17.85 11.34 -58.51
CA ARG A 180 -18.73 10.27 -58.01
C ARG A 180 -17.97 8.97 -57.77
N ALA A 181 -17.10 8.58 -58.70
CA ALA A 181 -16.36 7.32 -58.60
C ALA A 181 -15.38 7.32 -57.40
N TYR A 182 -14.68 8.44 -57.16
CA TYR A 182 -13.77 8.56 -56.01
C TYR A 182 -14.51 8.50 -54.68
N ILE A 183 -15.65 9.21 -54.57
CA ILE A 183 -16.48 9.24 -53.37
C ILE A 183 -17.07 7.86 -53.08
N ILE A 184 -17.61 7.16 -54.09
CA ILE A 184 -18.15 5.82 -53.91
C ILE A 184 -17.06 4.86 -53.42
N GLU A 185 -15.83 4.96 -53.94
CA GLU A 185 -14.73 4.10 -53.49
C GLU A 185 -14.27 4.44 -52.05
N HIS A 186 -14.37 5.71 -51.65
CA HIS A 186 -14.18 6.15 -50.27
C HIS A 186 -15.20 5.50 -49.34
N GLU A 187 -16.50 5.65 -49.61
CA GLU A 187 -17.57 5.08 -48.80
C GLU A 187 -17.57 3.54 -48.79
N ARG A 188 -17.22 2.92 -49.92
CA ARG A 188 -17.01 1.46 -49.98
C ARG A 188 -15.86 1.01 -49.07
N THR A 189 -14.83 1.83 -48.90
CA THR A 189 -13.73 1.52 -47.98
C THR A 189 -14.24 1.44 -46.53
N HIS A 190 -15.10 2.36 -46.11
CA HIS A 190 -15.74 2.29 -44.79
C HIS A 190 -16.56 1.02 -44.58
N ILE A 191 -17.31 0.59 -45.60
CA ILE A 191 -18.10 -0.65 -45.53
C ILE A 191 -17.20 -1.88 -45.46
N ARG A 192 -16.18 -1.98 -46.33
CA ARG A 192 -15.27 -3.14 -46.37
C ARG A 192 -14.49 -3.32 -45.08
N ARG A 193 -14.14 -2.23 -44.40
CA ARG A 193 -13.38 -2.26 -43.13
C ARG A 193 -14.27 -2.35 -41.89
N GLY A 194 -15.57 -2.11 -42.01
CA GLY A 194 -16.47 -2.10 -40.86
C GLY A 194 -16.35 -0.84 -40.00
N ASP A 195 -15.92 0.29 -40.58
CA ASP A 195 -15.63 1.53 -39.85
C ASP A 195 -16.85 2.10 -39.10
N HIS A 196 -18.06 1.83 -39.62
CA HIS A 196 -19.33 2.16 -38.97
C HIS A 196 -19.52 1.40 -37.64
N VAL A 197 -19.09 0.13 -37.57
CA VAL A 197 -19.11 -0.67 -36.33
C VAL A 197 -18.02 -0.18 -35.37
N ALA A 198 -16.82 0.08 -35.88
CA ALA A 198 -15.70 0.58 -35.07
C ALA A 198 -16.05 1.92 -34.40
N ARG A 199 -16.61 2.88 -35.15
CA ARG A 199 -17.08 4.17 -34.61
C ARG A 199 -18.18 3.98 -33.56
N ALA A 200 -19.15 3.10 -33.82
CA ALA A 200 -20.21 2.80 -32.85
C ALA A 200 -19.68 2.18 -31.55
N ALA A 201 -18.74 1.23 -31.65
CA ALA A 201 -18.09 0.61 -30.51
C ALA A 201 -17.26 1.63 -29.71
N PHE A 202 -16.52 2.51 -30.37
CA PHE A 202 -15.75 3.56 -29.71
C PHE A 202 -16.65 4.62 -29.05
N PHE A 203 -17.80 4.93 -29.66
CA PHE A 203 -18.80 5.81 -29.04
C PHE A 203 -19.43 5.17 -27.80
N ALA A 204 -19.70 3.85 -27.83
CA ALA A 204 -20.16 3.12 -26.66
C ALA A 204 -19.09 3.12 -25.55
N ALA A 205 -17.83 2.90 -25.89
CA ALA A 205 -16.71 3.04 -24.95
C ALA A 205 -16.63 4.46 -24.38
N LEU A 206 -16.73 5.50 -25.21
CA LEU A 206 -16.76 6.90 -24.78
C LEU A 206 -17.93 7.18 -23.82
N ALA A 207 -19.11 6.60 -24.05
CA ALA A 207 -20.26 6.76 -23.18
C ALA A 207 -20.04 6.15 -21.78
N LEU A 208 -19.31 5.04 -21.68
CA LEU A 208 -18.91 4.43 -20.40
C LEU A 208 -17.81 5.26 -19.71
N HIS A 209 -16.86 5.76 -20.48
CA HIS A 209 -15.68 6.48 -20.00
C HIS A 209 -15.80 8.00 -20.15
N TRP A 210 -17.02 8.54 -20.12
CA TRP A 210 -17.31 9.94 -20.48
C TRP A 210 -16.59 10.96 -19.59
N PHE A 211 -16.25 10.57 -18.36
CA PHE A 211 -15.52 11.40 -17.41
C PHE A 211 -14.03 11.56 -17.77
N ASN A 212 -13.48 10.71 -18.65
CA ASN A 212 -12.07 10.71 -18.99
C ASN A 212 -11.78 11.58 -20.24
N PRO A 213 -11.12 12.75 -20.10
CA PRO A 213 -10.86 13.65 -21.22
C PRO A 213 -9.94 13.05 -22.29
N LEU A 214 -9.09 12.09 -21.93
CA LEU A 214 -8.21 11.40 -22.89
C LEU A 214 -9.03 10.52 -23.84
N VAL A 215 -10.13 9.93 -23.39
CA VAL A 215 -11.01 9.11 -24.24
C VAL A 215 -11.74 9.98 -25.26
N TRP A 216 -12.15 11.19 -24.89
CA TRP A 216 -12.68 12.18 -25.84
C TRP A 216 -11.67 12.55 -26.92
N LEU A 217 -10.42 12.79 -26.52
CA LEU A 217 -9.34 13.09 -27.44
C LEU A 217 -9.04 11.90 -28.37
N ALA A 218 -9.00 10.68 -27.80
CA ALA A 218 -8.82 9.44 -28.55
C ALA A 218 -9.92 9.25 -29.60
N TYR A 219 -11.19 9.44 -29.23
CA TYR A 219 -12.32 9.35 -30.16
C TYR A 219 -12.19 10.34 -31.32
N ARG A 220 -11.84 11.61 -31.05
CA ARG A 220 -11.65 12.63 -32.10
C ARG A 220 -10.49 12.28 -33.04
N LEU A 221 -9.36 11.81 -32.49
CA LEU A 221 -8.17 11.49 -33.27
C LEU A 221 -8.33 10.19 -34.07
N MET A 222 -8.98 9.18 -33.50
CA MET A 222 -9.36 7.95 -34.19
C MET A 222 -10.22 8.26 -35.41
N ASN A 223 -11.24 9.11 -35.24
CA ASN A 223 -12.12 9.50 -36.35
C ASN A 223 -11.32 10.18 -37.46
N ARG A 224 -10.44 11.10 -37.09
CA ARG A 224 -9.59 11.80 -38.05
C ARG A 224 -8.64 10.87 -38.80
N ASP A 225 -8.03 9.91 -38.10
CA ASP A 225 -7.09 8.95 -38.71
C ASP A 225 -7.83 7.94 -39.61
N MET A 226 -9.06 7.57 -39.26
CA MET A 226 -9.96 6.73 -40.07
C MET A 226 -10.26 7.36 -41.43
N GLU A 227 -10.68 8.64 -41.44
CA GLU A 227 -10.94 9.39 -42.68
C GLU A 227 -9.70 9.47 -43.57
N MET A 228 -8.55 9.84 -42.99
CA MET A 228 -7.29 9.91 -43.74
C MET A 228 -6.88 8.54 -44.30
N SER A 229 -7.10 7.45 -43.56
CA SER A 229 -6.80 6.10 -44.03
C SER A 229 -7.70 5.63 -45.17
N CYS A 230 -8.93 6.13 -45.22
CA CYS A 230 -9.86 5.89 -46.32
C CYS A 230 -9.42 6.67 -47.56
N ASP A 231 -9.02 7.93 -47.41
CA ASP A 231 -8.40 8.72 -48.48
C ASP A 231 -7.18 8.01 -49.08
N GLU A 232 -6.28 7.48 -48.25
CA GLU A 232 -5.12 6.68 -48.70
C GLU A 232 -5.50 5.36 -49.39
N SER A 233 -6.67 4.80 -49.08
CA SER A 233 -7.19 3.59 -49.74
C SER A 233 -7.62 3.89 -51.17
N VAL A 234 -8.29 5.02 -51.38
CA VAL A 234 -8.70 5.50 -52.72
C VAL A 234 -7.45 5.75 -53.57
N MET A 235 -6.46 6.46 -53.03
CA MET A 235 -5.17 6.72 -53.71
C MET A 235 -4.42 5.45 -54.13
N ARG A 236 -4.60 4.33 -53.40
CA ARG A 236 -3.97 3.03 -53.73
C ARG A 236 -4.70 2.25 -54.81
N ARG A 237 -6.02 2.39 -54.89
CA ARG A 237 -6.89 1.57 -55.75
C ARG A 237 -7.17 2.21 -57.10
N THR A 238 -6.95 3.50 -57.23
CA THR A 238 -7.09 4.22 -58.50
C THR A 238 -5.77 4.21 -59.28
N ALA A 239 -5.85 3.96 -60.59
CA ALA A 239 -4.71 4.07 -61.49
C ALA A 239 -4.46 5.54 -61.88
N GLY A 240 -3.20 5.99 -61.83
CA GLY A 240 -2.79 7.35 -62.18
C GLY A 240 -2.63 8.30 -60.98
N ASP A 241 -2.10 9.50 -61.23
CA ASP A 241 -1.95 10.53 -60.19
C ASP A 241 -3.24 11.35 -60.07
N ILE A 242 -4.12 10.91 -59.16
CA ILE A 242 -5.42 11.56 -58.90
C ILE A 242 -5.35 12.59 -57.76
N ARG A 243 -4.15 12.95 -57.27
CA ARG A 243 -4.02 13.81 -56.07
C ARG A 243 -4.75 15.14 -56.20
N VAL A 244 -4.64 15.78 -57.36
CA VAL A 244 -5.26 17.08 -57.62
C VAL A 244 -6.78 16.93 -57.74
N SER A 245 -7.25 16.06 -58.63
CA SER A 245 -8.68 15.85 -58.90
C SER A 245 -9.46 15.31 -57.68
N TYR A 246 -8.84 14.46 -56.88
CA TYR A 246 -9.43 13.98 -55.63
C TYR A 246 -9.44 15.08 -54.55
N SER A 247 -8.36 15.84 -54.40
CA SER A 247 -8.31 16.94 -53.41
C SER A 247 -9.32 18.04 -53.74
N THR A 248 -9.54 18.35 -55.01
CA THR A 248 -10.58 19.31 -55.42
C THR A 248 -11.98 18.79 -55.12
N SER A 249 -12.22 17.49 -55.31
CA SER A 249 -13.50 16.83 -54.94
C SER A 249 -13.75 16.85 -53.42
N LEU A 250 -12.71 16.66 -52.61
CA LEU A 250 -12.83 16.80 -51.15
C LEU A 250 -13.11 18.25 -50.73
N LEU A 251 -12.55 19.21 -51.44
CA LEU A 251 -12.75 20.63 -51.16
C LEU A 251 -14.15 21.10 -51.58
N SER A 252 -14.66 20.69 -52.74
CA SER A 252 -16.01 21.02 -53.23
C SER A 252 -17.09 20.56 -52.25
N LEU A 253 -16.98 19.32 -51.75
CA LEU A 253 -17.89 18.74 -50.76
C LEU A 253 -17.83 19.41 -49.39
N SER A 254 -16.70 20.04 -49.04
CA SER A 254 -16.50 20.65 -47.72
C SER A 254 -17.17 22.01 -47.56
N VAL A 255 -17.36 22.73 -48.67
CA VAL A 255 -17.96 24.07 -48.69
C VAL A 255 -19.48 24.01 -48.43
N SER A 256 -20.09 22.82 -48.51
CA SER A 256 -21.55 22.62 -48.49
C SER A 256 -22.17 22.35 -47.10
N GLY A 257 -21.37 22.12 -46.05
CA GLY A 257 -21.78 22.20 -44.63
C GLY A 257 -22.64 21.07 -44.02
N GLY A 258 -22.12 20.51 -42.91
CA GLY A 258 -22.75 20.39 -41.57
C GLY A 258 -23.99 19.51 -41.33
N LEU A 259 -23.78 18.35 -40.68
CA LEU A 259 -24.76 17.73 -39.76
C LEU A 259 -24.01 17.01 -38.62
N LEU A 260 -24.10 17.56 -37.40
CA LEU A 260 -23.51 17.03 -36.17
C LEU A 260 -24.30 15.83 -35.63
N SER A 261 -24.05 14.64 -36.17
CA SER A 261 -24.35 13.40 -35.45
C SER A 261 -23.03 12.69 -35.13
N PRO A 262 -22.79 12.26 -33.88
CA PRO A 262 -21.55 11.55 -33.52
C PRO A 262 -21.33 10.28 -34.34
N LEU A 263 -22.42 9.74 -34.91
CA LEU A 263 -22.44 8.51 -35.70
C LEU A 263 -22.58 8.77 -37.20
N ALA A 264 -22.86 10.00 -37.63
CA ALA A 264 -22.87 10.37 -39.04
C ALA A 264 -21.52 10.95 -39.48
N PHE A 265 -21.14 10.66 -40.71
CA PHE A 265 -19.94 11.19 -41.34
C PHE A 265 -20.17 12.66 -41.72
N GLY A 266 -19.66 13.59 -40.91
CA GLY A 266 -19.68 15.01 -41.29
C GLY A 266 -19.13 16.00 -40.26
N GLU A 267 -17.79 16.14 -40.15
CA GLU A 267 -16.98 17.36 -39.82
C GLU A 267 -15.55 16.99 -39.34
N SER A 268 -14.45 17.79 -39.38
CA SER A 268 -14.16 19.20 -39.73
C SER A 268 -12.67 19.47 -40.10
N SER A 269 -11.93 18.54 -40.73
CA SER A 269 -10.51 18.82 -41.11
C SER A 269 -10.16 18.53 -42.56
N VAL A 270 -10.88 19.16 -43.49
CA VAL A 270 -10.63 19.02 -44.94
C VAL A 270 -9.21 19.47 -45.30
N SER A 271 -8.70 20.54 -44.69
CA SER A 271 -7.30 20.96 -44.83
C SER A 271 -6.30 19.85 -44.45
N GLY A 272 -6.57 19.12 -43.37
CA GLY A 272 -5.75 17.99 -42.93
C GLY A 272 -5.79 16.81 -43.90
N ARG A 273 -6.97 16.50 -44.46
CA ARG A 273 -7.18 15.42 -45.45
C ARG A 273 -6.48 15.74 -46.77
N VAL A 274 -6.66 16.96 -47.30
CA VAL A 274 -5.99 17.44 -48.52
C VAL A 274 -4.47 17.38 -48.35
N LYS A 275 -3.93 17.88 -47.23
CA LYS A 275 -2.49 17.78 -46.95
C LYS A 275 -2.01 16.32 -46.91
N ASN A 276 -2.80 15.41 -46.31
CA ASN A 276 -2.47 13.98 -46.26
C ASN A 276 -2.42 13.37 -47.67
N VAL A 277 -3.44 13.62 -48.50
CA VAL A 277 -3.51 13.14 -49.89
C VAL A 277 -2.31 13.64 -50.71
N LEU A 278 -1.97 14.93 -50.61
CA LEU A 278 -0.86 15.52 -51.35
C LEU A 278 0.50 14.95 -50.91
N SER A 279 0.68 14.73 -49.61
CA SER A 279 1.92 14.19 -49.03
C SER A 279 2.02 12.65 -49.05
N TRP A 280 1.04 11.97 -49.63
CA TRP A 280 0.93 10.52 -49.56
C TRP A 280 2.11 9.81 -50.22
N ARG A 281 2.60 8.74 -49.56
CA ARG A 281 3.63 7.83 -50.07
C ARG A 281 3.18 6.38 -49.88
N ARG A 282 3.56 5.51 -50.82
CA ARG A 282 3.28 4.08 -50.72
C ARG A 282 4.04 3.49 -49.53
N PRO A 283 3.38 2.81 -48.57
CA PRO A 283 4.09 2.08 -47.53
C PRO A 283 4.91 0.93 -48.13
N THR A 284 6.15 0.80 -47.69
CA THR A 284 6.97 -0.39 -47.94
C THR A 284 6.49 -1.53 -47.04
N ALA A 285 6.46 -2.77 -47.54
CA ALA A 285 5.94 -3.94 -46.80
C ALA A 285 6.60 -4.14 -45.43
N TRP A 286 7.90 -3.85 -45.30
CA TRP A 286 8.63 -3.93 -44.03
C TRP A 286 8.12 -2.93 -42.97
N ILE A 287 7.63 -1.75 -43.36
CA ILE A 287 7.05 -0.78 -42.43
C ILE A 287 5.76 -1.35 -41.80
N LEU A 288 4.97 -2.08 -42.58
CA LEU A 288 3.77 -2.76 -42.08
C LEU A 288 4.14 -3.88 -41.10
N LEU A 289 5.23 -4.62 -41.36
CA LEU A 289 5.72 -5.67 -40.45
C LEU A 289 6.20 -5.10 -39.11
N VAL A 290 7.04 -4.06 -39.12
CA VAL A 290 7.54 -3.41 -37.90
C VAL A 290 6.38 -2.87 -37.05
N ILE A 291 5.34 -2.33 -37.69
CA ILE A 291 4.17 -1.80 -36.99
C ILE A 291 3.28 -2.93 -36.46
N LEU A 292 3.14 -4.04 -37.19
CA LEU A 292 2.45 -5.22 -36.67
C LEU A 292 3.13 -5.74 -35.41
N VAL A 293 4.46 -5.84 -35.42
CA VAL A 293 5.25 -6.23 -34.24
C VAL A 293 5.08 -5.20 -33.11
N LEU A 294 5.10 -3.91 -33.42
CA LEU A 294 4.88 -2.85 -32.44
C LEU A 294 3.47 -2.93 -31.82
N VAL A 295 2.42 -3.09 -32.63
CA VAL A 295 1.04 -3.25 -32.16
C VAL A 295 0.91 -4.51 -31.31
N LEU A 296 1.50 -5.63 -31.72
CA LEU A 296 1.47 -6.89 -30.99
C LEU A 296 2.23 -6.77 -29.66
N ALA A 297 3.42 -6.18 -29.67
CA ALA A 297 4.24 -5.93 -28.48
C ALA A 297 3.53 -4.99 -27.51
N LEU A 298 2.97 -3.88 -27.98
CA LEU A 298 2.16 -2.97 -27.17
C LEU A 298 0.90 -3.66 -26.64
N SER A 299 0.23 -4.48 -27.44
CA SER A 299 -0.93 -5.24 -26.95
C SER A 299 -0.51 -6.20 -25.84
N VAL A 300 0.57 -6.97 -26.02
CA VAL A 300 1.08 -7.90 -25.00
C VAL A 300 1.54 -7.15 -23.74
N MET A 301 2.25 -6.03 -23.87
CA MET A 301 2.76 -5.23 -22.75
C MET A 301 1.67 -4.43 -22.01
N LEU A 302 0.52 -4.17 -22.63
CA LEU A 302 -0.59 -3.40 -22.04
C LEU A 302 -1.74 -4.27 -21.51
N PHE A 303 -1.89 -5.49 -22.03
CA PHE A 303 -2.75 -6.52 -21.43
C PHE A 303 -2.05 -7.29 -20.32
N ALA A 304 -0.73 -7.10 -20.18
CA ALA A 304 0.05 -7.48 -19.02
C ALA A 304 -0.32 -6.58 -17.84
N ASP A 305 -1.07 -7.09 -16.87
CA ASP A 305 -0.95 -6.56 -15.52
C ASP A 305 0.48 -6.84 -15.03
N PRO A 306 1.12 -5.92 -14.28
CA PRO A 306 2.39 -6.22 -13.66
C PRO A 306 2.25 -7.56 -12.96
N ARG A 307 3.12 -8.50 -13.31
CA ARG A 307 3.35 -9.66 -12.47
C ARG A 307 3.87 -9.09 -11.16
N VAL A 308 2.95 -8.88 -10.22
CA VAL A 308 3.25 -8.83 -8.79
C VAL A 308 4.16 -10.03 -8.59
N PRO A 309 5.46 -9.84 -8.31
CA PRO A 309 6.34 -10.96 -8.05
C PRO A 309 5.62 -11.93 -7.12
N ALA A 310 5.78 -13.23 -7.33
CA ALA A 310 5.26 -14.22 -6.37
C ALA A 310 5.81 -13.98 -4.93
N ASP A 311 6.83 -13.12 -4.81
CA ASP A 311 7.44 -12.62 -3.57
C ASP A 311 6.88 -11.28 -3.06
N THR A 312 5.83 -10.74 -3.68
CA THR A 312 4.99 -9.71 -3.02
C THR A 312 3.75 -10.44 -2.52
N PRO A 313 3.76 -10.87 -1.25
CA PRO A 313 2.72 -11.74 -0.75
C PRO A 313 1.40 -10.98 -0.79
N ASN A 314 0.36 -11.62 -1.35
CA ASN A 314 -1.01 -11.12 -1.27
C ASN A 314 -1.30 -10.86 0.20
N VAL A 315 -1.91 -9.72 0.57
CA VAL A 315 -2.17 -9.38 1.98
C VAL A 315 -2.81 -10.56 2.71
N ASP A 316 -3.72 -11.28 2.06
CA ASP A 316 -4.34 -12.51 2.58
C ASP A 316 -3.37 -13.70 2.74
N GLN A 317 -2.37 -13.85 1.87
CA GLN A 317 -1.34 -14.90 1.96
C GLN A 317 -0.24 -14.54 2.96
N THR A 318 0.17 -13.27 3.06
CA THR A 318 1.08 -12.78 4.11
C THR A 318 0.45 -12.96 5.47
N LEU A 319 -0.82 -12.54 5.61
CA LEU A 319 -1.60 -12.72 6.84
C LEU A 319 -1.79 -14.19 7.16
N ALA A 320 -2.04 -15.06 6.17
CA ALA A 320 -2.14 -16.49 6.40
C ALA A 320 -0.81 -17.11 6.84
N ALA A 321 0.32 -16.68 6.26
CA ALA A 321 1.65 -17.12 6.66
C ALA A 321 1.99 -16.67 8.09
N LEU A 322 1.78 -15.38 8.38
CA LEU A 322 1.98 -14.80 9.72
C LEU A 322 1.04 -15.41 10.76
N ALA A 323 -0.22 -15.70 10.40
CA ALA A 323 -1.14 -16.41 11.27
C ALA A 323 -0.69 -17.86 11.51
N THR A 324 -0.11 -18.51 10.51
CA THR A 324 0.40 -19.88 10.69
C THR A 324 1.57 -19.88 11.68
N GLU A 325 2.53 -18.98 11.48
CA GLU A 325 3.73 -18.82 12.32
C GLU A 325 3.39 -18.38 13.75
N HIS A 326 2.53 -17.37 13.92
CA HIS A 326 2.28 -16.77 15.24
C HIS A 326 1.07 -17.33 16.00
N LEU A 327 0.15 -18.05 15.34
CA LEU A 327 -1.03 -18.62 16.00
C LEU A 327 -1.09 -20.15 15.91
N LEU A 328 -0.96 -20.72 14.71
CA LEU A 328 -1.17 -22.17 14.53
C LEU A 328 0.00 -22.99 15.07
N GLU A 329 1.26 -22.62 14.77
CA GLU A 329 2.44 -23.37 15.21
C GLU A 329 2.56 -23.45 16.75
N PRO A 330 2.40 -22.35 17.53
CA PRO A 330 2.42 -22.42 18.98
C PRO A 330 1.30 -23.29 19.57
N ASP A 331 0.09 -23.19 19.01
CA ASP A 331 -1.05 -24.01 19.45
C ASP A 331 -0.85 -25.50 19.14
N MET A 332 -0.28 -25.81 17.97
CA MET A 332 0.08 -27.18 17.60
C MET A 332 1.17 -27.74 18.51
N ALA A 333 2.17 -26.93 18.87
CA ALA A 333 3.22 -27.31 19.81
C ALA A 333 2.65 -27.59 21.22
N ALA A 334 1.79 -26.71 21.73
CA ALA A 334 1.15 -26.89 23.04
C ALA A 334 0.26 -28.15 23.09
N LEU A 335 -0.46 -28.45 22.00
CA LEU A 335 -1.24 -29.69 21.89
C LEU A 335 -0.33 -30.93 21.82
N ALA A 336 0.80 -30.85 21.11
CA ALA A 336 1.76 -31.96 21.00
C ALA A 336 2.43 -32.26 22.35
N GLU A 337 2.81 -31.24 23.12
CA GLU A 337 3.33 -31.39 24.49
C GLU A 337 2.31 -32.04 25.43
N SER A 338 1.02 -31.77 25.19
CA SER A 338 -0.10 -32.36 25.92
C SER A 338 -0.50 -33.76 25.41
N GLY A 339 0.24 -34.32 24.46
CA GLY A 339 0.01 -35.67 23.93
C GLY A 339 -1.06 -35.78 22.83
N VAL A 340 -1.51 -34.65 22.25
CA VAL A 340 -2.49 -34.62 21.17
C VAL A 340 -1.80 -34.30 19.84
N THR A 341 -1.83 -35.24 18.90
CA THR A 341 -1.21 -35.05 17.57
C THR A 341 -2.16 -34.37 16.60
N VAL A 342 -1.70 -33.27 15.99
CA VAL A 342 -2.43 -32.51 14.95
C VAL A 342 -2.04 -33.05 13.57
N THR A 343 -3.04 -33.44 12.77
CA THR A 343 -2.83 -34.02 11.43
C THR A 343 -2.95 -33.02 10.30
N ASP A 344 -3.76 -31.98 10.48
CA ASP A 344 -4.00 -30.94 9.47
C ASP A 344 -4.45 -29.63 10.12
N SER A 345 -4.17 -28.50 9.49
CA SER A 345 -4.53 -27.17 9.98
C SER A 345 -5.05 -26.29 8.84
N SER A 346 -6.09 -25.50 9.13
CA SER A 346 -6.71 -24.63 8.12
C SER A 346 -7.21 -23.33 8.72
N ILE A 347 -6.94 -22.22 8.03
CA ILE A 347 -7.51 -20.91 8.34
C ILE A 347 -8.88 -20.82 7.67
N VAL A 348 -9.92 -20.55 8.47
CA VAL A 348 -11.34 -20.52 8.06
C VAL A 348 -11.79 -19.11 7.74
N GLY A 349 -11.24 -18.09 8.41
CA GLY A 349 -11.63 -16.69 8.23
C GLY A 349 -10.56 -15.72 8.70
N VAL A 350 -10.49 -14.57 8.01
CA VAL A 350 -9.66 -13.42 8.39
C VAL A 350 -10.55 -12.18 8.30
N GLU A 351 -10.71 -11.47 9.41
CA GLU A 351 -11.55 -10.28 9.50
C GLU A 351 -10.77 -9.12 10.15
N LEU A 352 -10.75 -7.95 9.51
CA LEU A 352 -10.14 -6.75 10.11
C LEU A 352 -11.03 -6.25 11.26
N ALA A 353 -10.52 -6.33 12.48
CA ALA A 353 -11.19 -5.92 13.71
C ALA A 353 -10.98 -4.44 14.05
N ALA A 354 -9.77 -3.90 13.86
CA ALA A 354 -9.45 -2.50 14.16
C ALA A 354 -8.23 -1.99 13.38
N THR A 355 -8.07 -0.67 13.29
CA THR A 355 -6.85 -0.02 12.80
C THR A 355 -6.45 1.07 13.78
N LEU A 356 -5.21 1.05 14.24
CA LEU A 356 -4.65 1.94 15.25
C LEU A 356 -3.61 2.84 14.59
N SER A 357 -3.83 4.15 14.67
CA SER A 357 -2.95 5.16 14.08
C SER A 357 -2.35 6.12 15.11
N GLU A 358 -2.76 6.02 16.37
CA GLU A 358 -2.37 6.96 17.42
C GLU A 358 -1.16 6.41 18.18
N GLY A 359 -0.03 7.11 18.15
CA GLY A 359 1.22 6.69 18.81
C GLY A 359 2.13 5.75 18.02
N TYR A 360 1.80 5.44 16.76
CA TYR A 360 2.61 4.58 15.87
C TYR A 360 2.94 5.32 14.57
N ASP A 361 4.18 5.20 14.09
CA ASP A 361 4.65 5.80 12.83
C ASP A 361 3.92 5.19 11.61
N GLU A 362 3.52 3.92 11.70
CA GLU A 362 2.67 3.24 10.73
C GLU A 362 1.36 2.76 11.38
N PRO A 363 0.22 2.80 10.65
CA PRO A 363 -1.04 2.29 11.17
C PRO A 363 -0.96 0.77 11.39
N LEU A 364 -1.24 0.36 12.63
CA LEU A 364 -1.28 -1.03 13.06
C LEU A 364 -2.68 -1.60 12.82
N GLU A 365 -2.79 -2.65 12.01
CA GLU A 365 -4.05 -3.30 11.66
C GLU A 365 -4.24 -4.57 12.49
N LEU A 366 -5.41 -4.71 13.12
CA LEU A 366 -5.77 -5.83 13.96
C LEU A 366 -6.68 -6.77 13.20
N TYR A 367 -6.22 -7.99 12.95
CA TYR A 367 -6.98 -9.03 12.27
C TYR A 367 -7.45 -10.09 13.26
N ARG A 368 -8.75 -10.35 13.28
CA ARG A 368 -9.30 -11.57 13.88
C ARG A 368 -9.05 -12.73 12.91
N ILE A 369 -8.39 -13.76 13.39
CA ILE A 369 -8.13 -14.97 12.60
C ILE A 369 -8.99 -16.08 13.16
N ASP A 370 -9.82 -16.72 12.34
CA ASP A 370 -10.53 -17.95 12.67
C ASP A 370 -9.80 -19.14 12.01
N TYR A 371 -9.35 -20.13 12.78
CA TYR A 371 -8.71 -21.36 12.28
C TYR A 371 -9.28 -22.63 12.92
N ARG A 372 -9.07 -23.76 12.25
CA ARG A 372 -9.46 -25.11 12.69
C ARG A 372 -8.27 -26.06 12.63
N LEU A 373 -8.13 -26.89 13.66
CA LEU A 373 -7.11 -27.93 13.75
C LEU A 373 -7.78 -29.30 13.70
N THR A 374 -7.25 -30.20 12.88
CA THR A 374 -7.66 -31.60 12.82
C THR A 374 -6.73 -32.42 13.70
N VAL A 375 -7.28 -33.18 14.63
CA VAL A 375 -6.52 -33.98 15.62
C VAL A 375 -6.83 -35.46 15.48
N GLU A 376 -5.86 -36.33 15.81
CA GLU A 376 -6.05 -37.79 15.74
C GLU A 376 -7.06 -38.31 16.78
N ASP A 377 -7.05 -37.73 17.99
CA ASP A 377 -7.97 -38.08 19.07
C ASP A 377 -8.74 -36.85 19.57
N PRO A 378 -9.96 -36.60 19.06
CA PRO A 378 -10.78 -35.47 19.48
C PRO A 378 -11.19 -35.53 20.96
N ALA A 379 -11.29 -36.72 21.56
CA ALA A 379 -11.69 -36.87 22.96
C ALA A 379 -10.56 -36.44 23.92
N ALA A 380 -9.31 -36.62 23.52
CA ALA A 380 -8.15 -36.12 24.27
C ALA A 380 -8.06 -34.58 24.23
N ALA A 381 -8.43 -33.97 23.11
CA ALA A 381 -8.51 -32.51 23.00
C ALA A 381 -9.64 -31.90 23.87
N GLU A 382 -10.81 -32.53 23.91
CA GLU A 382 -11.92 -32.11 24.80
C GLU A 382 -11.53 -32.22 26.28
N ALA A 383 -10.77 -33.25 26.67
CA ALA A 383 -10.29 -33.43 28.04
C ALA A 383 -9.31 -32.33 28.49
N LEU A 384 -8.64 -31.66 27.56
CA LEU A 384 -7.78 -30.49 27.79
C LEU A 384 -8.56 -29.17 27.76
N GLY A 385 -9.90 -29.21 27.72
CA GLY A 385 -10.76 -28.03 27.72
C GLY A 385 -10.86 -27.33 26.36
N ARG A 386 -10.48 -27.98 25.26
CA ARG A 386 -10.66 -27.44 23.90
C ARG A 386 -12.06 -27.76 23.38
N THR A 387 -12.66 -26.81 22.65
CA THR A 387 -13.98 -27.01 22.05
C THR A 387 -13.85 -27.75 20.72
N VAL A 388 -14.49 -28.91 20.61
CA VAL A 388 -14.47 -29.74 19.39
C VAL A 388 -15.85 -29.71 18.74
N GLU A 389 -15.91 -29.28 17.48
CA GLU A 389 -17.13 -29.33 16.64
C GLU A 389 -16.85 -30.22 15.43
N ASP A 390 -17.72 -31.22 15.18
CA ASP A 390 -17.60 -32.16 14.05
C ASP A 390 -16.22 -32.87 13.94
N GLY A 391 -15.56 -33.13 15.08
CA GLY A 391 -14.24 -33.77 15.14
C GLY A 391 -13.06 -32.83 14.86
N LEU A 392 -13.32 -31.52 14.73
CA LEU A 392 -12.31 -30.48 14.56
C LEU A 392 -12.20 -29.64 15.82
N VAL A 393 -10.98 -29.36 16.26
CA VAL A 393 -10.74 -28.41 17.35
C VAL A 393 -11.00 -27.00 16.82
N THR A 394 -11.95 -26.32 17.44
CA THR A 394 -12.35 -24.94 17.14
C THR A 394 -11.85 -23.98 18.21
N GLN A 395 -11.65 -22.71 17.84
CA GLN A 395 -11.05 -21.65 18.66
C GLN A 395 -11.75 -21.28 19.96
N THR A 396 -12.91 -21.86 20.27
CA THR A 396 -13.71 -21.38 21.40
C THR A 396 -13.21 -21.98 22.71
N THR A 397 -12.04 -21.58 23.17
CA THR A 397 -11.59 -21.83 24.56
C THR A 397 -12.06 -20.73 25.51
N ALA A 398 -12.02 -21.05 26.80
CA ALA A 398 -12.21 -20.09 27.89
C ALA A 398 -11.20 -18.90 27.87
N ASP A 399 -10.15 -18.98 27.05
CA ASP A 399 -9.02 -18.04 26.95
C ASP A 399 -9.22 -16.89 25.94
N GLY A 400 -10.32 -16.91 25.17
CA GLY A 400 -10.68 -15.82 24.24
C GLY A 400 -10.28 -16.04 22.77
N VAL A 401 -10.76 -15.14 21.91
CA VAL A 401 -10.58 -15.17 20.45
C VAL A 401 -9.17 -14.70 20.07
N PRO A 402 -8.46 -15.39 19.15
CA PRO A 402 -7.14 -14.97 18.72
C PRO A 402 -7.20 -13.82 17.70
N TYR A 403 -6.32 -12.85 17.90
CA TYR A 403 -6.09 -11.70 17.04
C TYR A 403 -4.62 -11.67 16.62
N LEU A 404 -4.37 -11.13 15.43
CA LEU A 404 -3.07 -10.92 14.83
C LEU A 404 -2.94 -9.42 14.48
N ALA A 405 -2.00 -8.72 15.09
CA ALA A 405 -1.68 -7.34 14.79
C ALA A 405 -0.57 -7.29 13.73
N VAL A 406 -0.76 -6.54 12.65
CA VAL A 406 0.18 -6.42 11.52
C VAL A 406 0.28 -4.97 11.05
N THR A 407 1.47 -4.49 10.68
CA THR A 407 1.62 -3.16 10.05
C THR A 407 1.25 -3.19 8.56
N GLN A 408 0.84 -2.05 7.97
CA GLN A 408 0.35 -1.98 6.58
C GLN A 408 1.31 -2.50 5.50
N GLN A 409 2.61 -2.61 5.81
CA GLN A 409 3.57 -3.23 4.90
C GLN A 409 3.77 -4.73 5.13
N GLY A 410 3.04 -5.41 6.02
CA GLY A 410 3.01 -6.88 6.15
C GLY A 410 4.35 -7.57 6.47
N HIS A 411 5.43 -6.80 6.65
CA HIS A 411 6.81 -7.29 6.64
C HIS A 411 7.64 -6.78 7.83
N ALA A 412 7.11 -5.88 8.68
CA ALA A 412 7.89 -5.22 9.73
C ALA A 412 7.51 -5.63 11.17
N TYR A 413 6.24 -5.97 11.44
CA TYR A 413 5.79 -6.34 12.78
C TYR A 413 4.50 -7.19 12.69
N ALA A 414 4.52 -8.37 13.30
CA ALA A 414 3.38 -9.27 13.43
C ALA A 414 3.34 -9.84 14.85
N GLU A 415 2.21 -9.69 15.55
CA GLU A 415 2.06 -10.20 16.91
C GLU A 415 0.68 -10.80 17.15
N SER A 416 0.63 -11.96 17.81
CA SER A 416 -0.60 -12.65 18.17
C SER A 416 -0.96 -12.46 19.64
N PHE A 417 -2.25 -12.30 19.93
CA PHE A 417 -2.78 -12.31 21.29
C PHE A 417 -4.22 -12.83 21.33
N ARG A 418 -4.72 -13.20 22.51
CA ARG A 418 -6.10 -13.68 22.71
C ARG A 418 -6.90 -12.69 23.57
N SER A 419 -8.15 -12.44 23.21
CA SER A 419 -9.06 -11.57 23.99
C SER A 419 -10.46 -12.17 24.11
N VAL A 420 -11.00 -12.13 25.34
CA VAL A 420 -12.37 -12.58 25.66
C VAL A 420 -13.41 -11.50 25.31
N SER A 421 -12.99 -10.24 25.18
CA SER A 421 -13.89 -9.13 24.85
C SER A 421 -13.84 -8.79 23.35
N PRO A 422 -14.99 -8.74 22.66
CA PRO A 422 -15.08 -8.27 21.27
C PRO A 422 -15.10 -6.73 21.18
N ASP A 423 -15.03 -6.00 22.30
CA ASP A 423 -15.02 -4.54 22.30
C ASP A 423 -13.69 -4.00 21.76
N THR A 424 -13.77 -3.17 20.72
CA THR A 424 -12.63 -2.45 20.14
C THR A 424 -11.79 -1.71 21.18
N ALA A 425 -12.38 -1.11 22.22
CA ALA A 425 -11.61 -0.40 23.23
C ALA A 425 -10.76 -1.35 24.10
N ALA A 426 -11.32 -2.51 24.45
CA ALA A 426 -10.62 -3.54 25.21
C ALA A 426 -9.53 -4.22 24.36
N LEU A 427 -9.77 -4.41 23.06
CA LEU A 427 -8.79 -4.93 22.11
C LEU A 427 -7.62 -3.96 21.88
N THR A 428 -7.91 -2.67 21.74
CA THR A 428 -6.88 -1.63 21.68
C THR A 428 -6.05 -1.62 22.95
N GLN A 429 -6.68 -1.66 24.12
CA GLN A 429 -5.96 -1.66 25.39
C GLN A 429 -5.09 -2.92 25.55
N ALA A 430 -5.61 -4.09 25.18
CA ALA A 430 -4.86 -5.35 25.24
C ALA A 430 -3.66 -5.37 24.27
N LEU A 431 -3.82 -4.83 23.06
CA LEU A 431 -2.73 -4.75 22.09
C LEU A 431 -1.69 -3.71 22.49
N THR A 432 -2.11 -2.51 22.93
CA THR A 432 -1.17 -1.50 23.46
C THR A 432 -0.37 -2.08 24.62
N ARG A 433 -1.01 -2.87 25.50
CA ARG A 433 -0.35 -3.57 26.60
C ARG A 433 0.66 -4.61 26.10
N ALA A 434 0.27 -5.48 25.16
CA ALA A 434 1.16 -6.50 24.58
C ALA A 434 2.37 -5.91 23.85
N THR A 435 2.14 -4.91 22.99
CA THR A 435 3.21 -4.20 22.28
C THR A 435 4.14 -3.46 23.25
N ARG A 436 3.59 -2.85 24.31
CA ARG A 436 4.39 -2.15 25.34
C ARG A 436 5.18 -3.13 26.21
N LEU A 437 4.65 -4.31 26.49
CA LEU A 437 5.35 -5.40 27.17
C LEU A 437 6.56 -5.85 26.37
N ARG A 438 6.39 -6.19 25.09
CA ARG A 438 7.52 -6.65 24.26
C ARG A 438 8.53 -5.56 23.96
N LEU A 439 8.11 -4.34 23.63
CA LEU A 439 9.03 -3.23 23.42
C LEU A 439 9.73 -2.86 24.74
N GLY A 440 9.02 -2.90 25.86
CA GLY A 440 9.57 -2.73 27.20
C GLY A 440 10.65 -3.77 27.50
N GLU A 441 10.38 -5.06 27.28
CA GLU A 441 11.36 -6.14 27.43
C GLU A 441 12.57 -5.96 26.50
N PHE A 442 12.35 -5.64 25.23
CA PHE A 442 13.42 -5.39 24.26
C PHE A 442 14.32 -4.25 24.70
N TYR A 443 13.76 -3.08 25.02
CA TYR A 443 14.55 -1.93 25.45
C TYR A 443 15.16 -2.14 26.83
N PHE A 444 14.51 -2.90 27.71
CA PHE A 444 15.09 -3.28 28.99
C PHE A 444 16.35 -4.14 28.78
N GLN A 445 16.25 -5.23 28.02
CA GLN A 445 17.40 -6.07 27.72
C GLN A 445 18.50 -5.27 27.01
N LEU A 446 18.12 -4.44 26.04
CA LEU A 446 19.06 -3.61 25.29
C LEU A 446 19.78 -2.59 26.18
N THR A 447 19.05 -1.91 27.06
CA THR A 447 19.60 -0.89 27.98
C THR A 447 20.51 -1.50 29.03
N THR A 448 20.15 -2.67 29.56
CA THR A 448 20.97 -3.45 30.49
C THR A 448 22.22 -4.00 29.80
N GLN A 449 22.09 -4.56 28.60
CA GLN A 449 23.19 -5.10 27.82
C GLN A 449 24.21 -4.02 27.43
N ASN A 450 23.73 -2.87 26.98
CA ASN A 450 24.55 -1.76 26.49
C ASN A 450 24.87 -0.70 27.55
N ARG A 451 24.43 -0.89 28.80
CA ARG A 451 24.68 0.01 29.94
C ARG A 451 24.37 1.47 29.65
N PHE A 452 23.11 1.74 29.30
CA PHE A 452 22.62 3.08 29.00
C PHE A 452 22.85 4.06 30.17
N ASP A 453 22.91 3.54 31.40
CA ASP A 453 23.18 4.29 32.63
C ASP A 453 24.58 4.91 32.71
N PHE A 454 25.52 4.44 31.88
CA PHE A 454 26.87 4.99 31.79
C PHE A 454 27.10 5.91 30.60
N VAL A 455 26.12 6.12 29.71
CA VAL A 455 26.28 6.94 28.50
C VAL A 455 26.62 8.39 28.87
N PRO A 456 27.87 8.86 28.61
CA PRO A 456 28.30 10.19 28.96
C PRO A 456 27.61 11.23 28.08
N GLU A 457 27.47 12.43 28.63
CA GLU A 457 27.01 13.60 27.90
C GLU A 457 28.19 14.23 27.17
N PHE A 458 28.13 14.26 25.84
CA PHE A 458 29.01 15.09 25.03
C PHE A 458 28.15 16.10 24.28
N GLU A 459 28.37 17.39 24.54
CA GLU A 459 27.81 18.41 23.66
C GLU A 459 28.54 18.34 22.31
N ALA A 460 27.80 18.41 21.21
CA ALA A 460 28.38 18.50 19.88
C ALA A 460 29.37 19.68 19.84
N ASP A 461 30.58 19.43 19.33
CA ASP A 461 31.70 20.38 19.27
C ASP A 461 32.33 20.80 20.62
N ASN A 462 31.95 20.19 21.74
CA ASN A 462 32.58 20.39 23.05
C ASN A 462 33.28 19.09 23.52
N PRO A 463 34.61 18.98 23.38
CA PRO A 463 35.31 17.77 23.79
C PRO A 463 35.23 17.59 25.33
N PRO A 464 35.34 16.34 25.82
CA PRO A 464 35.30 16.06 27.26
C PRO A 464 36.24 16.96 28.07
N ALA A 465 35.72 17.57 29.12
CA ALA A 465 36.38 18.61 29.91
C ALA A 465 37.38 18.03 30.91
N SER A 466 37.27 16.75 31.24
CA SER A 466 38.07 16.10 32.27
C SER A 466 38.61 14.75 31.84
N SER A 467 39.62 14.30 32.58
CA SER A 467 40.25 13.01 32.35
C SER A 467 39.35 11.82 32.60
N SER A 468 38.31 12.03 33.41
CA SER A 468 37.35 11.00 33.73
C SER A 468 36.40 10.73 32.55
N GLU A 469 35.98 11.74 31.81
CA GLU A 469 34.93 11.60 30.77
C GLU A 469 35.37 10.75 29.57
N TYR A 470 36.59 10.95 29.06
CA TYR A 470 37.09 10.12 27.96
C TYR A 470 37.47 8.69 28.41
N LEU A 471 37.79 8.48 29.70
CA LEU A 471 38.01 7.14 30.26
C LEU A 471 36.68 6.39 30.36
N MET A 472 35.58 7.08 30.69
CA MET A 472 34.23 6.54 30.67
C MET A 472 33.78 6.19 29.24
N TYR A 473 34.13 7.01 28.25
CA TYR A 473 33.86 6.71 26.85
C TYR A 473 34.50 5.40 26.38
N ALA A 474 35.80 5.22 26.68
CA ALA A 474 36.52 4.01 26.31
C ALA A 474 35.95 2.74 26.97
N PHE A 475 35.33 2.90 28.14
CA PHE A 475 34.65 1.82 28.84
C PHE A 475 33.36 1.37 28.14
N ILE A 476 32.54 2.30 27.63
CA ILE A 476 31.24 1.99 27.03
C ILE A 476 31.37 1.26 25.70
N LEU A 477 32.39 1.62 24.92
CA LEU A 477 32.64 0.98 23.63
C LEU A 477 32.97 -0.51 23.73
N ASP A 478 33.36 -1.01 24.91
CA ASP A 478 33.71 -2.42 25.12
C ASP A 478 33.31 -2.89 26.54
N SER A 479 32.07 -2.55 26.92
CA SER A 479 31.47 -2.89 28.22
C SER A 479 31.38 -4.40 28.45
N ALA A 480 31.29 -5.19 27.37
CA ALA A 480 31.27 -6.65 27.41
C ALA A 480 32.62 -7.23 27.83
N ARG A 481 33.73 -6.75 27.27
CA ARG A 481 35.08 -7.20 27.64
C ARG A 481 35.36 -6.96 29.11
N TYR A 482 34.85 -5.87 29.66
CA TYR A 482 35.03 -5.53 31.06
C TYR A 482 34.50 -6.64 31.99
N LYS A 483 33.34 -7.24 31.71
CA LYS A 483 32.74 -8.32 32.52
C LYS A 483 33.68 -9.52 32.72
N GLU A 484 34.61 -9.76 31.78
CA GLU A 484 35.45 -10.96 31.76
C GLU A 484 36.96 -10.66 31.87
N GLU A 485 37.42 -9.48 31.41
CA GLU A 485 38.85 -9.15 31.24
C GLU A 485 39.19 -7.68 31.63
N PRO A 486 40.34 -7.45 32.30
CA PRO A 486 40.86 -6.10 32.56
C PRO A 486 41.23 -5.33 31.28
N MET A 487 41.02 -4.00 31.26
CA MET A 487 41.34 -3.16 30.09
C MET A 487 42.80 -2.66 30.10
N PRO A 488 43.62 -2.99 29.09
CA PRO A 488 44.98 -2.48 29.01
C PRO A 488 45.02 -0.97 28.72
N ARG A 489 46.02 -0.29 29.27
CA ARG A 489 46.26 1.14 29.00
C ARG A 489 46.33 1.46 27.50
N ASP A 490 47.04 0.64 26.71
CA ASP A 490 47.21 0.87 25.28
C ASP A 490 45.88 0.82 24.51
N TYR A 491 44.96 -0.04 24.94
CA TYR A 491 43.62 -0.11 24.37
C TYR A 491 42.86 1.20 24.64
N VAL A 492 42.83 1.63 25.91
CA VAL A 492 42.17 2.87 26.33
C VAL A 492 42.77 4.08 25.60
N GLU A 493 44.10 4.18 25.50
CA GLU A 493 44.77 5.26 24.76
C GLU A 493 44.40 5.26 23.28
N ASN A 494 44.35 4.11 22.63
CA ASN A 494 43.98 4.01 21.22
C ASN A 494 42.53 4.45 21.00
N VAL A 495 41.59 3.94 21.78
CA VAL A 495 40.17 4.29 21.67
C VAL A 495 39.97 5.80 21.81
N ILE A 496 40.60 6.42 22.82
CA ILE A 496 40.49 7.86 23.06
C ILE A 496 41.10 8.66 21.92
N LYS A 497 42.33 8.32 21.48
CA LYS A 497 43.03 9.05 20.39
C LYS A 497 42.34 8.90 19.03
N THR A 498 41.58 7.81 18.83
CA THR A 498 40.79 7.61 17.61
C THR A 498 39.55 8.50 17.57
N HIS A 499 38.92 8.76 18.73
CA HIS A 499 37.63 9.46 18.79
C HIS A 499 37.73 10.91 19.26
N PHE A 500 38.82 11.30 19.93
CA PHE A 500 39.05 12.65 20.43
C PHE A 500 40.43 13.17 20.00
N GLU A 501 40.52 14.46 19.66
CA GLU A 501 41.78 15.13 19.26
C GLU A 501 42.69 15.44 20.48
N VAL A 502 43.00 14.43 21.30
CA VAL A 502 43.79 14.57 22.54
C VAL A 502 45.24 14.13 22.32
N GLN A 503 46.21 15.00 22.62
CA GLN A 503 47.63 14.68 22.47
C GLN A 503 48.18 13.77 23.59
N THR A 504 47.68 13.94 24.81
CA THR A 504 48.13 13.19 26.00
C THR A 504 46.93 12.79 26.85
N VAL A 505 46.75 11.50 27.07
CA VAL A 505 45.71 10.95 27.95
C VAL A 505 46.27 10.87 29.37
N VAL A 506 45.64 11.57 30.32
CA VAL A 506 45.94 11.40 31.74
C VAL A 506 45.16 10.20 32.26
N HIS A 507 45.88 9.24 32.83
CA HIS A 507 45.32 8.02 33.40
C HIS A 507 45.21 8.14 34.92
N GLU A 508 44.00 7.97 35.45
CA GLU A 508 43.72 8.02 36.88
C GLU A 508 42.68 6.97 37.29
N PRO A 509 42.72 6.48 38.54
CA PRO A 509 41.67 5.64 39.08
C PRO A 509 40.37 6.44 39.23
N MET A 510 39.22 5.83 38.93
CA MET A 510 37.92 6.43 39.24
C MET A 510 37.37 5.85 40.53
N THR A 511 37.08 6.76 41.46
CA THR A 511 36.51 6.42 42.76
C THR A 511 35.21 5.64 42.58
N ARG A 512 35.09 4.47 43.22
CA ARG A 512 33.93 3.54 43.20
C ARG A 512 33.61 2.87 41.86
N LEU A 513 34.43 3.08 40.82
CA LEU A 513 34.21 2.47 39.51
C LEU A 513 35.37 1.53 39.15
N TRP A 514 36.60 2.04 39.05
CA TRP A 514 37.77 1.22 38.70
C TRP A 514 39.05 1.60 39.42
N ASN A 515 39.86 0.59 39.68
CA ASN A 515 41.24 0.73 40.12
C ASN A 515 42.16 0.77 38.89
N TYR A 516 43.17 1.63 38.96
CA TYR A 516 44.22 1.71 37.96
C TYR A 516 45.57 1.46 38.63
N ASP A 517 46.28 0.42 38.18
CA ASP A 517 47.56 -0.01 38.76
C ASP A 517 48.79 0.61 38.06
N GLY A 518 48.56 1.45 37.04
CA GLY A 518 49.60 2.06 36.21
C GLY A 518 49.75 1.42 34.82
N ASN A 519 49.11 0.28 34.57
CA ASN A 519 49.16 -0.41 33.28
C ASN A 519 47.79 -0.93 32.82
N VAL A 520 46.91 -1.27 33.76
CA VAL A 520 45.62 -1.89 33.48
C VAL A 520 44.53 -1.27 34.36
N TYR A 521 43.35 -1.11 33.77
CA TYR A 521 42.12 -0.76 34.47
C TYR A 521 41.41 -2.02 34.92
N THR A 522 41.19 -2.12 36.22
CA THR A 522 40.45 -3.23 36.84
C THR A 522 39.17 -2.71 37.49
N PRO A 523 38.05 -3.39 37.27
CA PRO A 523 36.81 -3.06 37.93
C PRO A 523 36.90 -3.13 39.45
N THR A 524 36.30 -2.16 40.11
CA THR A 524 35.89 -2.34 41.51
C THR A 524 34.55 -3.08 41.49
N GLY A 525 34.30 -4.00 42.42
CA GLY A 525 33.05 -4.78 42.47
C GLY A 525 31.76 -3.95 42.51
N TRP A 526 31.87 -2.65 42.81
CA TRP A 526 30.81 -1.64 42.73
C TRP A 526 30.38 -1.28 41.30
N SER A 527 31.27 -1.39 40.30
CA SER A 527 30.95 -1.10 38.90
C SER A 527 30.02 -2.13 38.22
N TYR A 528 29.81 -3.28 38.87
CA TYR A 528 29.06 -4.42 38.33
C TYR A 528 27.75 -4.75 39.05
N GLY A 529 27.50 -4.15 40.21
CA GLY A 529 26.49 -4.71 41.13
C GLY A 529 25.04 -4.55 40.68
N TYR A 530 24.72 -3.53 39.89
CA TYR A 530 23.34 -3.04 39.78
C TYR A 530 22.96 -2.80 38.33
N GLU A 531 21.99 -3.57 37.83
CA GLU A 531 21.37 -3.36 36.53
C GLU A 531 20.29 -2.27 36.67
N PRO A 532 20.35 -1.19 35.85
CA PRO A 532 19.34 -0.14 35.87
C PRO A 532 18.01 -0.66 35.30
N PHE A 533 16.89 -0.09 35.76
CA PHE A 533 15.58 -0.37 35.16
C PHE A 533 15.12 0.83 34.34
N TYR A 534 14.79 0.56 33.08
CA TYR A 534 14.30 1.55 32.13
C TYR A 534 12.87 1.22 31.70
N GLY A 535 11.97 2.18 31.84
CA GLY A 535 10.61 2.11 31.30
C GLY A 535 10.50 2.82 29.97
N LEU A 536 9.90 2.17 28.97
CA LEU A 536 9.66 2.80 27.69
C LEU A 536 8.56 3.86 27.77
N VAL A 537 8.93 5.11 27.47
CA VAL A 537 7.99 6.24 27.35
C VAL A 537 7.51 6.38 25.91
N SER A 538 8.44 6.43 24.95
CA SER A 538 8.15 6.47 23.52
C SER A 538 9.33 5.98 22.68
N SER A 539 9.06 5.42 21.50
CA SER A 539 10.08 5.02 20.53
C SER A 539 9.65 5.37 19.11
N ALA A 540 10.57 5.89 18.32
CA ALA A 540 10.43 6.10 16.88
C ALA A 540 11.61 5.47 16.16
N THR A 541 11.44 5.13 14.88
CA THR A 541 12.50 4.51 14.08
C THR A 541 12.58 5.14 12.70
N THR A 542 13.77 5.56 12.28
CA THR A 542 14.00 6.20 10.98
C THR A 542 15.12 5.50 10.23
N THR A 543 15.08 5.47 8.90
CA THR A 543 16.20 4.96 8.09
C THR A 543 17.10 6.10 7.65
N ASP A 544 18.41 5.97 7.87
CA ASP A 544 19.39 6.96 7.41
C ASP A 544 19.75 6.82 5.92
N ALA A 545 20.57 7.75 5.40
CA ALA A 545 21.00 7.75 4.01
C ALA A 545 21.88 6.54 3.62
N GLU A 546 22.40 5.81 4.61
CA GLU A 546 23.25 4.62 4.46
C GLU A 546 22.44 3.32 4.60
N GLY A 547 21.12 3.42 4.83
CA GLY A 547 20.21 2.30 4.97
C GLY A 547 20.19 1.67 6.36
N ARG A 548 20.78 2.32 7.38
CA ARG A 548 20.78 1.87 8.77
C ARG A 548 19.50 2.32 9.47
N THR A 549 19.04 1.47 10.39
CA THR A 549 17.89 1.74 11.26
C THR A 549 18.36 2.56 12.47
N ILE A 550 17.86 3.80 12.55
CA ILE A 550 18.09 4.73 13.65
C ILE A 550 16.90 4.64 14.62
N TYR A 551 17.19 4.32 15.87
CA TYR A 551 16.24 4.29 16.97
C TYR A 551 16.30 5.63 17.71
N ASP A 552 15.14 6.24 17.94
CA ASP A 552 14.96 7.44 18.74
C ASP A 552 13.99 7.11 19.88
N VAL A 553 14.51 6.99 21.09
CA VAL A 553 13.82 6.35 22.21
C VAL A 553 13.86 7.26 23.42
N THR A 554 12.72 7.43 24.09
CA THR A 554 12.60 8.11 25.38
C THR A 554 12.29 7.09 26.47
N LEU A 555 13.09 7.08 27.52
CA LEU A 555 13.05 6.12 28.61
C LEU A 555 12.98 6.84 29.97
N ASP A 556 12.18 6.29 30.88
CA ASP A 556 12.19 6.66 32.29
C ASP A 556 13.17 5.76 33.04
N TYR A 557 14.11 6.36 33.74
CA TYR A 557 15.09 5.67 34.57
C TYR A 557 14.58 5.54 36.00
N TYR A 558 14.46 4.30 36.49
CA TYR A 558 14.07 3.99 37.86
C TYR A 558 15.27 3.67 38.74
N GLY A 559 15.23 4.10 40.00
CA GLY A 559 16.30 3.89 40.96
C GLY A 559 16.40 2.46 41.47
N PHE A 560 17.63 1.99 41.72
CA PHE A 560 17.85 0.68 42.33
C PHE A 560 17.37 0.62 43.80
N ASP A 561 17.47 1.74 44.54
CA ASP A 561 17.09 1.83 45.96
C ASP A 561 15.60 1.53 46.20
N GLU A 562 14.76 1.63 45.17
CA GLU A 562 13.32 1.38 45.23
C GLU A 562 12.93 -0.09 45.29
N PHE A 563 13.89 -0.98 45.01
CA PHE A 563 13.66 -2.43 44.96
C PHE A 563 14.55 -3.22 45.94
N ALA A 564 15.35 -2.51 46.75
CA ALA A 564 16.24 -3.08 47.75
C ALA A 564 15.55 -3.34 49.10
N PHE A 565 16.29 -3.95 50.03
CA PHE A 565 15.89 -4.02 51.44
C PHE A 565 15.86 -2.60 52.06
N SER A 566 15.05 -2.44 53.09
CA SER A 566 14.87 -1.23 53.89
C SER A 566 16.12 -0.82 54.68
N ASP A 567 17.09 -1.74 54.88
CA ASP A 567 18.39 -1.41 55.46
C ASP A 567 19.37 -0.97 54.35
N PRO A 568 19.90 0.28 54.40
CA PRO A 568 20.83 0.83 53.41
C PRO A 568 22.19 0.12 53.28
N GLN A 569 22.39 -1.06 53.86
CA GLN A 569 23.61 -1.86 53.69
C GLN A 569 23.40 -3.08 52.78
N ASP A 570 22.17 -3.50 52.54
CA ASP A 570 21.83 -4.65 51.69
C ASP A 570 21.06 -4.21 50.43
N PHE A 571 21.84 -4.01 49.37
CA PHE A 571 21.36 -3.54 48.07
C PHE A 571 21.17 -4.69 47.07
N THR A 572 20.70 -5.86 47.47
CA THR A 572 20.52 -6.98 46.50
C THR A 572 19.05 -7.27 46.27
N LEU A 573 18.68 -7.38 44.99
CA LEU A 573 17.37 -7.85 44.56
C LEU A 573 17.26 -9.35 44.87
N PRO A 574 16.21 -9.80 45.57
CA PRO A 574 15.98 -11.22 45.79
C PRO A 574 15.55 -11.88 44.48
N LEU A 575 16.31 -12.87 44.02
CA LEU A 575 15.95 -13.70 42.86
C LEU A 575 14.88 -14.74 43.21
N ASP A 576 14.77 -15.13 44.49
CA ASP A 576 13.77 -16.07 45.01
C ASP A 576 13.08 -15.46 46.23
N PHE A 577 11.75 -15.36 46.20
CA PHE A 577 10.93 -14.75 47.25
C PHE A 577 10.11 -15.81 48.00
N ASP A 578 10.15 -15.79 49.34
CA ASP A 578 9.46 -16.76 50.21
C ASP A 578 8.37 -16.14 51.11
N GLY A 579 8.02 -14.87 50.89
CA GLY A 579 6.92 -14.21 51.61
C GLY A 579 7.20 -13.84 53.07
N SER A 580 8.37 -14.18 53.63
CA SER A 580 8.60 -14.14 55.07
C SER A 580 9.09 -12.78 55.62
N MET A 581 9.48 -11.82 54.78
CA MET A 581 10.14 -10.55 55.20
C MET A 581 9.57 -9.27 54.57
N LEU A 582 8.24 -9.18 54.36
CA LEU A 582 7.60 -8.02 53.68
C LEU A 582 7.96 -6.64 54.28
N SER A 583 8.15 -6.55 55.60
CA SER A 583 8.48 -5.29 56.30
C SER A 583 9.90 -4.81 56.06
N ASP A 584 10.76 -5.69 55.56
CA ASP A 584 12.19 -5.44 55.45
C ASP A 584 12.54 -4.90 54.07
N TYR A 585 11.56 -4.64 53.20
CA TYR A 585 11.72 -4.14 51.84
C TYR A 585 11.29 -2.67 51.69
N SER A 586 11.84 -2.00 50.67
CA SER A 586 11.43 -0.68 50.20
C SER A 586 9.94 -0.62 49.78
N GLU A 587 9.36 0.58 49.77
CA GLU A 587 7.94 0.81 49.45
C GLU A 587 7.60 0.34 48.02
N GLY A 588 8.50 0.55 47.06
CA GLY A 588 8.35 0.07 45.68
C GLY A 588 8.29 -1.46 45.60
N MET A 589 9.19 -2.15 46.29
CA MET A 589 9.19 -3.63 46.32
C MET A 589 7.98 -4.21 47.06
N GLN A 590 7.52 -3.57 48.14
CA GLN A 590 6.28 -3.96 48.81
C GLN A 590 5.07 -3.87 47.87
N TYR A 591 5.02 -2.84 47.01
CA TYR A 591 3.98 -2.69 45.99
C TYR A 591 4.01 -3.82 44.95
N VAL A 592 5.20 -4.17 44.45
CA VAL A 592 5.39 -5.30 43.52
C VAL A 592 4.90 -6.61 44.15
N ILE A 593 5.27 -6.88 45.40
CA ILE A 593 4.87 -8.09 46.11
C ILE A 593 3.35 -8.15 46.32
N ASP A 594 2.70 -7.05 46.71
CA ASP A 594 1.24 -7.01 46.89
C ASP A 594 0.50 -7.26 45.58
N ARG A 595 0.99 -6.68 44.47
CA ARG A 595 0.33 -6.80 43.16
C ARG A 595 0.59 -8.10 42.44
N MET A 596 1.83 -8.58 42.46
CA MET A 596 2.32 -9.65 41.59
C MET A 596 2.75 -10.89 42.37
N GLY A 597 2.85 -10.85 43.71
CA GLY A 597 3.37 -11.94 44.54
C GLY A 597 2.67 -13.29 44.31
N LYS A 598 1.35 -13.31 44.14
CA LYS A 598 0.63 -14.55 43.82
C LYS A 598 1.00 -15.14 42.47
N ARG A 599 1.27 -14.29 41.47
CA ARG A 599 1.67 -14.72 40.13
C ARG A 599 3.14 -15.16 40.11
N ILE A 600 4.00 -14.47 40.85
CA ILE A 600 5.38 -14.89 41.12
C ILE A 600 5.40 -16.32 41.70
N GLU A 601 4.56 -16.60 42.70
CA GLU A 601 4.46 -17.94 43.30
C GLU A 601 3.79 -18.99 42.41
N SER A 602 2.75 -18.64 41.65
CA SER A 602 1.96 -19.62 40.88
C SER A 602 2.46 -19.88 39.47
N GLU A 603 3.09 -18.89 38.84
CA GLU A 603 3.57 -18.91 37.45
C GLU A 603 5.11 -19.03 37.37
N GLU A 604 5.81 -19.18 38.50
CA GLU A 604 7.30 -19.23 38.59
C GLU A 604 7.99 -18.02 37.93
N LEU A 605 7.34 -16.85 37.94
CA LEU A 605 7.89 -15.60 37.42
C LEU A 605 8.98 -15.05 38.35
N SER A 606 10.10 -14.60 37.79
CA SER A 606 11.10 -13.85 38.56
C SER A 606 10.56 -12.46 38.96
N VAL A 607 11.12 -11.91 40.04
CA VAL A 607 10.80 -10.53 40.49
C VAL A 607 11.07 -9.50 39.38
N VAL A 608 12.11 -9.71 38.59
CA VAL A 608 12.46 -8.84 37.46
C VAL A 608 11.37 -8.86 36.39
N GLU A 609 10.89 -10.04 35.99
CA GLU A 609 9.80 -10.18 35.01
C GLU A 609 8.49 -9.57 35.53
N ALA A 610 8.22 -9.69 36.83
CA ALA A 610 7.05 -9.06 37.45
C ALA A 610 7.11 -7.53 37.39
N ILE A 611 8.28 -6.94 37.67
CA ILE A 611 8.50 -5.49 37.57
C ILE A 611 8.35 -5.03 36.12
N LEU A 612 8.95 -5.75 35.16
CA LEU A 612 8.81 -5.44 33.73
C LEU A 612 7.35 -5.43 33.29
N GLN A 613 6.59 -6.42 33.75
CA GLN A 613 5.16 -6.49 33.44
C GLN A 613 4.39 -5.30 34.02
N MET A 614 4.70 -4.88 35.25
CA MET A 614 4.06 -3.71 35.87
C MET A 614 4.43 -2.40 35.15
N VAL A 615 5.71 -2.22 34.79
CA VAL A 615 6.18 -1.04 34.05
C VAL A 615 5.51 -0.97 32.67
N ALA A 616 5.41 -2.09 31.98
CA ALA A 616 4.75 -2.17 30.68
C ALA A 616 3.22 -2.01 30.75
N ASP A 617 2.60 -2.41 31.86
CA ASP A 617 1.18 -2.17 32.11
C ASP A 617 0.88 -0.71 32.48
N GLY A 618 1.92 0.12 32.66
CA GLY A 618 1.81 1.49 33.16
C GLY A 618 1.42 1.55 34.64
N ASP A 619 1.55 0.43 35.38
CA ASP A 619 1.31 0.33 36.81
C ASP A 619 2.57 0.74 37.59
N THR A 620 2.99 1.98 37.39
CA THR A 620 4.23 2.56 37.93
C THR A 620 3.96 3.60 39.02
N ALA A 621 2.73 3.64 39.57
CA ALA A 621 2.28 4.70 40.46
C ALA A 621 3.10 4.85 41.76
N HIS A 622 3.83 3.81 42.16
CA HIS A 622 4.71 3.78 43.35
C HIS A 622 6.19 3.67 42.99
N PHE A 623 6.54 3.74 41.70
CA PHE A 623 7.94 3.80 41.24
C PHE A 623 8.32 5.26 41.09
N ASN A 624 9.50 5.61 41.61
CA ASN A 624 10.03 6.96 41.51
C ASN A 624 10.89 7.07 40.25
N VAL A 625 10.45 7.88 39.30
CA VAL A 625 11.27 8.14 38.10
C VAL A 625 12.40 9.08 38.52
N ILE A 626 13.65 8.63 38.51
CA ILE A 626 14.78 9.50 38.86
C ILE A 626 14.98 10.57 37.78
N ARG A 627 14.88 10.19 36.51
CA ARG A 627 15.04 11.08 35.35
C ARG A 627 14.47 10.46 34.08
N THR A 628 14.12 11.30 33.13
CA THR A 628 13.70 10.90 31.78
C THR A 628 14.78 11.24 30.77
N GLU A 629 15.23 10.24 30.01
CA GLU A 629 16.35 10.32 29.08
C GLU A 629 15.88 10.01 27.66
N ARG A 630 16.43 10.72 26.66
CA ARG A 630 16.22 10.44 25.24
C ARG A 630 17.52 10.00 24.60
N PHE A 631 17.47 8.86 23.91
CA PHE A 631 18.60 8.25 23.24
C PHE A 631 18.31 8.15 21.74
N THR A 632 19.26 8.59 20.92
CA THR A 632 19.27 8.31 19.48
C THR A 632 20.45 7.39 19.19
N PHE A 633 20.25 6.22 18.59
CA PHE A 633 21.31 5.25 18.31
C PHE A 633 20.98 4.35 17.12
N TYR A 634 21.97 3.64 16.59
CA TYR A 634 21.75 2.51 15.67
C TYR A 634 22.39 1.24 16.23
N LEU A 635 21.98 0.07 15.74
CA LEU A 635 22.55 -1.20 16.17
C LEU A 635 23.63 -1.68 15.20
N GLU A 636 24.79 -2.05 15.71
CA GLU A 636 25.85 -2.75 14.99
C GLU A 636 26.08 -4.12 15.65
N GLY A 637 25.37 -5.15 15.16
CA GLY A 637 25.26 -6.41 15.88
C GLY A 637 24.35 -6.27 17.10
N GLU A 638 24.83 -6.70 18.27
CA GLU A 638 24.12 -6.55 19.56
C GLU A 638 24.45 -5.24 20.28
N ASN A 639 25.40 -4.47 19.75
CA ASN A 639 25.88 -3.24 20.37
C ASN A 639 25.10 -2.02 19.85
N ALA A 640 24.70 -1.14 20.77
CA ALA A 640 24.10 0.15 20.47
C ALA A 640 25.20 1.20 20.22
N VAL A 641 25.22 1.77 19.03
CA VAL A 641 26.08 2.89 18.67
C VAL A 641 25.29 4.19 18.82
N PHE A 642 25.58 4.92 19.89
CA PHE A 642 24.87 6.16 20.24
C PHE A 642 25.24 7.32 19.31
N LEU A 643 24.21 8.01 18.82
CA LEU A 643 24.29 9.24 18.05
C LEU A 643 24.02 10.48 18.92
N SER A 644 23.10 10.38 19.88
CA SER A 644 22.82 11.46 20.84
C SER A 644 22.21 10.94 22.14
N HIS A 645 22.42 11.68 23.23
CA HIS A 645 21.79 11.48 24.53
C HIS A 645 21.34 12.84 25.09
N GLU A 646 20.07 12.98 25.51
CA GLU A 646 19.50 14.22 26.05
C GLU A 646 18.67 13.94 27.32
N TYR A 647 18.86 14.76 28.36
CA TYR A 647 18.02 14.74 29.56
C TYR A 647 16.77 15.61 29.36
N LEU A 648 15.59 14.98 29.36
CA LEU A 648 14.32 15.68 29.18
C LEU A 648 13.74 16.22 30.49
N GLY A 649 14.27 15.79 31.64
CA GLY A 649 13.93 16.33 32.96
C GLY A 649 14.32 15.40 34.11
N TYR A 650 14.51 15.99 35.28
CA TYR A 650 14.55 15.26 36.56
C TYR A 650 13.13 15.27 37.14
N ALA A 651 12.63 14.14 37.61
CA ALA A 651 11.43 14.20 38.44
C ALA A 651 11.78 14.91 39.76
N PRO A 652 10.91 15.78 40.28
CA PRO A 652 11.18 16.64 41.42
C PRO A 652 11.41 15.91 42.75
#